data_AF-A0A7Y3J0L2-F1
#
_entry.id   AF-A0A7Y3J0L2-F1
#
_cell.length_a   1.000
_cell.length_b   1.000
_cell.length_c   1.000
_cell.angle_alpha   90.00
_cell.angle_beta   90.00
_cell.angle_gamma   90.00
#
_symmetry.space_group_name_H-M   'P 1'
#
loop_
_entity.id
_entity.type
_entity.pdbx_description
1 polymer ?
#
loop_
_entity_poly.entity_id
_entity_poly.type
_entity_poly.pdbx_seq_one_letter_code
_entity_poly.pdbx_strand_id
1 'polypeptide(L)'
;MSNAQPPVLDSEHEYMESMYSEDERRQILEEIDQVANASRLATTDLEAYKPRKRGIFFPILINVLALALIAGGWFAADAWFKSRQQNLSLKTNQLFSAEGTLLAKVMQESQAKLAAKNQEIRSIQDNLARLAQEKEQLTLTMNAQVDARTKKLKAELEQQLEAERRKLLAEGLSPAAVDQQLKALEAKQTAEFEHQLRLFRQQAQEQIDQRSRELKALQEQLNTAQAKASAKERAAELVSERLATLQQERDELDLLFRQSSALYTKLHEAFLAGHLITAQTALNNLKGLYRHAQRSDLAAVRRRADTGLEVASSLQTALDALKRGGKDPRFEAFLNGMKQAEQAKADQRASLAALAVSRVPEIEQAFQILRDEQTRREQAQIEALLAQAKALALQKGPAAELELLHSGVSSVALKDGINAAWKAYQDEIAKDEAQLAHLKTLKGDQSSKTADLAKQVVALLPYQTKWNALAALYHKYQDAAFTALKAPGEPNFDAATKDFLQTFATEDAQTLFPNFDSALLTYNAGTKPYDPTKVRHQAFNDVLSFTSYLQGNNPDALAAQDKANSLAQGDNKYREVLIAIQNLLQKGAIEAKIDTSRLRFVGSIVNLDGSTAVIEPLTRVQAHIGQTIEIHHRRGTADDVVARGRVTQASPDMVIASIQTVAGAAFLPSSGDGAYLVVQ
;
A
#
# COMPACT_ATOMS: atom_id res chain seq x y z
N MET A 1 16.24 -17.46 -79.49
CA MET A 1 15.19 -16.41 -79.54
C MET A 1 15.35 -15.60 -78.25
N SER A 2 16.16 -14.54 -78.27
CA SER A 2 15.85 -13.17 -78.72
C SER A 2 15.30 -12.32 -77.56
N ASN A 3 16.14 -11.36 -77.11
CA ASN A 3 15.88 -9.94 -76.78
C ASN A 3 14.72 -9.58 -75.80
N ALA A 4 14.82 -8.62 -74.88
CA ALA A 4 15.76 -7.52 -74.65
C ALA A 4 15.56 -6.95 -73.22
N GLN A 5 16.63 -6.39 -72.62
CA GLN A 5 16.58 -5.23 -71.68
C GLN A 5 16.34 -3.95 -72.51
N PRO A 6 15.75 -2.82 -72.00
CA PRO A 6 16.14 -2.08 -70.76
C PRO A 6 14.94 -1.27 -70.15
N PRO A 7 15.05 -0.10 -69.45
CA PRO A 7 16.14 0.54 -68.68
C PRO A 7 15.76 0.95 -67.23
N VAL A 8 16.81 1.33 -66.49
CA VAL A 8 16.81 2.07 -65.21
C VAL A 8 16.45 3.55 -65.45
N LEU A 9 15.68 4.18 -64.55
CA LEU A 9 15.50 5.63 -64.48
C LEU A 9 15.94 6.14 -63.09
N ASP A 10 17.16 6.68 -63.06
CA ASP A 10 17.59 7.76 -62.18
C ASP A 10 17.09 9.09 -62.76
N SER A 11 16.42 9.94 -61.98
CA SER A 11 16.43 11.42 -62.08
C SER A 11 15.27 12.06 -61.28
N GLU A 12 15.43 12.19 -59.96
CA GLU A 12 14.69 13.17 -59.15
C GLU A 12 15.67 14.21 -58.56
N HIS A 13 16.57 14.72 -59.41
CA HIS A 13 17.56 15.75 -59.04
C HIS A 13 17.39 17.08 -59.78
N GLU A 14 16.22 17.35 -60.37
CA GLU A 14 16.05 18.48 -61.31
C GLU A 14 14.74 19.25 -61.11
N TYR A 15 14.41 19.72 -59.90
CA TYR A 15 13.27 20.65 -59.70
C TYR A 15 13.40 21.68 -58.56
N MET A 16 14.62 22.06 -58.13
CA MET A 16 14.80 23.12 -57.11
C MET A 16 15.89 24.16 -57.42
N GLU A 17 16.40 24.21 -58.65
CA GLU A 17 17.49 25.14 -59.03
C GLU A 17 17.02 26.33 -59.88
N SER A 18 15.86 26.94 -59.57
CA SER A 18 15.40 28.13 -60.30
C SER A 18 14.47 29.08 -59.53
N MET A 19 14.69 29.29 -58.22
CA MET A 19 13.90 30.27 -57.46
C MET A 19 14.50 31.68 -57.34
N TYR A 20 15.61 31.99 -58.02
CA TYR A 20 16.11 33.36 -58.16
C TYR A 20 16.73 33.59 -59.53
N SER A 21 16.33 34.67 -60.21
CA SER A 21 16.97 35.15 -61.44
C SER A 21 18.43 35.59 -61.15
N GLU A 22 19.36 35.43 -62.10
CA GLU A 22 20.73 35.98 -61.94
C GLU A 22 20.72 37.50 -61.71
N ASP A 23 19.70 38.20 -62.21
CA ASP A 23 19.51 39.63 -61.97
C ASP A 23 19.08 39.93 -60.51
N GLU A 24 18.25 39.08 -59.90
CA GLU A 24 17.86 39.21 -58.48
C GLU A 24 19.05 38.95 -57.54
N ARG A 25 19.95 38.01 -57.89
CA ARG A 25 21.20 37.79 -57.15
C ARG A 25 22.13 39.00 -57.20
N ARG A 26 22.23 39.69 -58.33
CA ARG A 26 23.02 40.93 -58.44
C ARG A 26 22.42 42.07 -57.61
N GLN A 27 21.09 42.21 -57.65
CA GLN A 27 20.39 43.26 -56.90
C GLN A 27 20.54 43.09 -55.37
N ILE A 28 20.47 41.84 -54.89
CA ILE A 28 20.68 41.51 -53.46
C ILE A 28 22.12 41.78 -53.04
N LEU A 29 23.12 41.55 -53.90
CA LEU A 29 24.52 41.84 -53.58
C LEU A 29 24.82 43.34 -53.56
N GLU A 30 24.20 44.14 -54.45
CA GLU A 30 24.31 45.60 -54.40
C GLU A 30 23.63 46.21 -53.16
N GLU A 31 22.50 45.68 -52.70
CA GLU A 31 21.85 46.11 -51.44
C GLU A 31 22.70 45.78 -50.20
N ILE A 32 23.39 44.64 -50.19
CA ILE A 32 24.29 44.25 -49.09
C ILE A 32 25.51 45.20 -49.02
N ASP A 33 26.10 45.57 -50.17
CA ASP A 33 27.24 46.49 -50.20
C ASP A 33 26.84 47.95 -49.89
N GLN A 34 25.61 48.36 -50.19
CA GLN A 34 25.09 49.67 -49.76
C GLN A 34 24.87 49.75 -48.24
N VAL A 35 24.37 48.69 -47.62
CA VAL A 35 24.14 48.66 -46.17
C VAL A 35 25.46 48.53 -45.38
N ALA A 36 26.45 47.81 -45.93
CA ALA A 36 27.78 47.69 -45.33
C ALA A 36 28.59 49.01 -45.38
N ASN A 37 28.41 49.82 -46.42
CA ASN A 37 29.12 51.11 -46.57
C ASN A 37 28.40 52.30 -45.90
N ALA A 38 27.09 52.24 -45.68
CA ALA A 38 26.32 53.29 -44.99
C ALA A 38 26.56 53.37 -43.46
N SER A 39 27.32 52.42 -42.88
CA SER A 39 27.57 52.35 -41.43
C SER A 39 28.99 52.76 -40.99
N ARG A 40 29.83 53.28 -41.90
CA ARG A 40 31.10 53.93 -41.53
C ARG A 40 30.87 55.41 -41.24
N LEU A 41 30.43 55.73 -40.02
CA LEU A 41 30.50 57.10 -39.52
C LEU A 41 31.93 57.45 -39.09
N ALA A 42 32.34 58.61 -39.57
CA ALA A 42 33.65 59.21 -39.44
C ALA A 42 34.01 59.51 -37.97
N THR A 43 35.25 59.17 -37.62
CA THR A 43 35.96 59.67 -36.45
C THR A 43 36.42 61.11 -36.67
N THR A 44 35.94 62.04 -35.84
CA THR A 44 36.59 63.34 -35.62
C THR A 44 36.52 63.72 -34.13
N ASP A 45 37.71 64.01 -33.60
CA ASP A 45 38.08 64.73 -32.36
C ASP A 45 37.15 64.72 -31.14
N LEU A 46 37.53 63.90 -30.15
CA LEU A 46 37.27 64.16 -28.74
C LEU A 46 38.60 64.21 -27.98
N GLU A 47 38.83 65.36 -27.38
CA GLU A 47 40.00 65.73 -26.61
C GLU A 47 40.27 64.76 -25.45
N ALA A 48 41.55 64.71 -25.08
CA ALA A 48 42.17 63.73 -24.22
C ALA A 48 41.61 63.71 -22.77
N TYR A 49 40.78 62.72 -22.46
CA TYR A 49 40.57 62.28 -21.08
C TYR A 49 41.63 61.25 -20.69
N LYS A 50 42.43 61.57 -19.66
CA LYS A 50 43.55 60.76 -19.17
C LYS A 50 43.12 60.00 -17.90
N PRO A 51 42.63 58.74 -17.99
CA PRO A 51 42.20 57.99 -16.81
C PRO A 51 43.42 57.57 -15.98
N ARG A 52 43.39 57.92 -14.68
CA ARG A 52 44.55 57.87 -13.79
C ARG A 52 44.86 56.48 -13.20
N LYS A 53 44.04 55.44 -13.44
CA LYS A 53 44.34 54.05 -13.04
C LYS A 53 43.72 53.02 -13.99
N ARG A 54 44.56 52.19 -14.64
CA ARG A 54 44.14 51.03 -15.46
C ARG A 54 43.94 49.80 -14.55
N GLY A 55 42.70 49.54 -14.13
CA GLY A 55 42.35 48.36 -13.34
C GLY A 55 41.78 47.24 -14.22
N ILE A 56 42.64 46.41 -14.82
CA ILE A 56 42.23 45.21 -15.59
C ILE A 56 41.56 44.15 -14.69
N PHE A 57 41.73 44.24 -13.37
CA PHE A 57 41.23 43.24 -12.42
C PHE A 57 39.71 43.25 -12.26
N PHE A 58 39.05 44.40 -12.40
CA PHE A 58 37.62 44.53 -12.06
C PHE A 58 36.68 43.87 -13.09
N PRO A 59 36.90 44.01 -14.42
CA PRO A 59 36.08 43.32 -15.42
C PRO A 59 36.23 41.79 -15.36
N ILE A 60 37.43 41.29 -15.06
CA ILE A 60 37.69 39.85 -14.94
C ILE A 60 36.97 39.29 -13.70
N LEU A 61 37.03 39.99 -12.57
CA LEU A 61 36.36 39.57 -11.34
C LEU A 61 34.84 39.48 -11.52
N ILE A 62 34.22 40.44 -12.22
CA ILE A 62 32.78 40.45 -12.49
C ILE A 62 32.38 39.28 -13.39
N ASN A 63 33.15 38.99 -14.44
CA ASN A 63 32.84 37.88 -15.34
C ASN A 63 32.98 36.51 -14.63
N VAL A 64 33.99 36.36 -13.76
CA VAL A 64 34.15 35.15 -12.94
C VAL A 64 32.99 35.00 -11.94
N LEU A 65 32.55 36.10 -11.31
CA LEU A 65 31.42 36.07 -10.37
C LEU A 65 30.09 35.74 -11.08
N ALA A 66 29.86 36.27 -12.28
CA ALA A 66 28.68 35.97 -13.08
C ALA A 66 28.65 34.49 -13.52
N LEU A 67 29.79 33.94 -13.96
CA LEU A 67 29.94 32.52 -14.27
C LEU A 67 29.69 31.63 -13.05
N ALA A 68 30.20 32.03 -11.88
CA ALA A 68 29.96 31.30 -10.64
C ALA A 68 28.48 31.34 -10.20
N LEU A 69 27.78 32.46 -10.39
CA LEU A 69 26.35 32.58 -10.09
C LEU A 69 25.48 31.75 -11.04
N ILE A 70 25.81 31.71 -12.33
CA ILE A 70 25.09 30.89 -13.31
C ILE A 70 25.30 29.40 -13.01
N ALA A 71 26.55 28.99 -12.75
CA ALA A 71 26.88 27.61 -12.39
C ALA A 71 26.22 27.20 -11.06
N GLY A 72 26.25 28.08 -10.05
CA GLY A 72 25.61 27.86 -8.76
C GLY A 72 24.08 27.80 -8.84
N GLY A 73 23.46 28.67 -9.64
CA GLY A 73 22.02 28.66 -9.89
C GLY A 73 21.56 27.38 -10.60
N TRP A 74 22.33 26.91 -11.58
CA TRP A 74 22.06 25.64 -12.26
C TRP A 74 22.20 24.44 -11.31
N PHE A 75 23.27 24.39 -10.49
CA PHE A 75 23.45 23.34 -9.49
C PHE A 75 22.35 23.34 -8.41
N ALA A 76 21.92 24.52 -7.95
CA ALA A 76 20.85 24.64 -6.97
C ALA A 76 19.50 24.19 -7.56
N ALA A 77 19.20 24.54 -8.81
CA ALA A 77 18.01 24.09 -9.49
C ALA A 77 18.03 22.56 -9.73
N ASP A 78 19.15 22.01 -10.19
CA ASP A 78 19.33 20.57 -10.40
C ASP A 78 19.20 19.79 -9.08
N ALA A 79 19.84 20.25 -8.01
CA ALA A 79 19.71 19.64 -6.68
C ALA A 79 18.27 19.70 -6.14
N TRP A 80 17.58 20.83 -6.33
CA TRP A 80 16.19 20.99 -5.90
C TRP A 80 15.22 20.10 -6.69
N PHE A 81 15.41 19.99 -8.01
CA PHE A 81 14.61 19.10 -8.85
C PHE A 81 14.88 17.61 -8.59
N LYS A 82 16.14 17.22 -8.37
CA LYS A 82 16.49 15.83 -7.98
C LYS A 82 15.88 15.46 -6.62
N SER A 83 15.92 16.37 -5.65
CA SER A 83 15.29 16.17 -4.34
C SER A 83 13.76 16.02 -4.46
N ARG A 84 13.10 16.75 -5.38
CA ARG A 84 11.66 16.63 -5.63
C ARG A 84 11.28 15.35 -6.38
N GLN A 85 12.07 14.94 -7.37
CA GLN A 85 11.85 13.69 -8.10
C GLN A 85 11.99 12.47 -7.18
N GLN A 86 12.98 12.46 -6.28
CA GLN A 86 13.16 11.38 -5.29
C GLN A 86 12.00 11.32 -4.29
N ASN A 87 11.50 12.46 -3.81
CA ASN A 87 10.38 12.51 -2.87
C ASN A 87 9.03 12.13 -3.51
N LEU A 88 8.84 12.43 -4.80
CA LEU A 88 7.64 12.01 -5.55
C LEU A 88 7.69 10.54 -5.97
N SER A 89 8.86 9.98 -6.30
CA SER A 89 8.97 8.56 -6.65
C SER A 89 8.82 7.64 -5.42
N LEU A 90 9.31 8.06 -4.24
CA LEU A 90 9.21 7.27 -3.00
C LEU A 90 7.77 7.14 -2.48
N LYS A 91 6.98 8.22 -2.46
CA LYS A 91 5.56 8.16 -2.04
C LYS A 91 4.67 7.44 -3.06
N THR A 92 5.00 7.49 -4.34
CA THR A 92 4.23 6.84 -5.40
C THR A 92 4.46 5.32 -5.42
N ASN A 93 5.70 4.85 -5.23
CA ASN A 93 5.99 3.42 -5.12
C ASN A 93 5.37 2.77 -3.87
N GLN A 94 5.16 3.54 -2.78
CA GLN A 94 4.50 3.06 -1.57
C GLN A 94 2.99 2.81 -1.75
N LEU A 95 2.27 3.69 -2.47
CA LEU A 95 0.82 3.51 -2.73
C LEU A 95 0.53 2.28 -3.63
N PHE A 96 1.31 2.09 -4.69
CA PHE A 96 1.18 0.89 -5.53
C PHE A 96 1.62 -0.40 -4.79
N SER A 97 2.61 -0.31 -3.89
CA SER A 97 3.01 -1.45 -3.06
C SER A 97 1.92 -1.87 -2.07
N ALA A 98 1.17 -0.93 -1.50
CA ALA A 98 0.10 -1.23 -0.55
C ALA A 98 -1.07 -1.98 -1.20
N GLU A 99 -1.53 -1.53 -2.37
CA GLU A 99 -2.59 -2.21 -3.13
C GLU A 99 -2.16 -3.60 -3.64
N GLY A 100 -0.89 -3.76 -4.00
CA GLY A 100 -0.35 -5.06 -4.44
C GLY A 100 -0.26 -6.07 -3.31
N THR A 101 0.16 -5.59 -2.14
CA THR A 101 0.19 -6.40 -0.92
C THR A 101 -1.23 -6.78 -0.49
N LEU A 102 -2.20 -5.87 -0.63
CA LEU A 102 -3.60 -6.16 -0.35
C LEU A 102 -4.15 -7.24 -1.30
N LEU A 103 -3.94 -7.11 -2.61
CA LEU A 103 -4.43 -8.08 -3.58
C LEU A 103 -3.81 -9.47 -3.37
N ALA A 104 -2.49 -9.52 -3.12
CA ALA A 104 -1.79 -10.76 -2.81
C ALA A 104 -2.33 -11.41 -1.53
N LYS A 105 -2.62 -10.61 -0.50
CA LYS A 105 -3.21 -11.10 0.75
C LYS A 105 -4.62 -11.65 0.54
N VAL A 106 -5.46 -10.95 -0.24
CA VAL A 106 -6.81 -11.42 -0.57
C VAL A 106 -6.75 -12.74 -1.36
N MET A 107 -5.81 -12.88 -2.31
CA MET A 107 -5.60 -14.15 -3.01
C MET A 107 -5.17 -15.28 -2.07
N GLN A 108 -4.21 -15.01 -1.17
CA GLN A 108 -3.76 -15.98 -0.18
C GLN A 108 -4.89 -16.42 0.77
N GLU A 109 -5.69 -15.46 1.26
CA GLU A 109 -6.85 -15.73 2.10
C GLU A 109 -7.93 -16.53 1.34
N SER A 110 -8.16 -16.21 0.07
CA SER A 110 -9.09 -16.95 -0.80
C SER A 110 -8.64 -18.40 -1.00
N GLN A 111 -7.34 -18.63 -1.26
CA GLN A 111 -6.77 -19.97 -1.40
C GLN A 111 -6.87 -20.77 -0.09
N ALA A 112 -6.56 -20.16 1.04
CA ALA A 112 -6.71 -20.79 2.35
C ALA A 112 -8.18 -21.16 2.63
N LYS A 113 -9.11 -20.27 2.27
CA LYS A 113 -10.55 -20.51 2.43
C LYS A 113 -11.06 -21.63 1.52
N LEU A 114 -10.59 -21.69 0.28
CA LEU A 114 -10.86 -22.80 -0.65
C LEU A 114 -10.35 -24.13 -0.09
N ALA A 115 -9.11 -24.18 0.40
CA ALA A 115 -8.55 -25.39 1.00
C ALA A 115 -9.37 -25.88 2.22
N ALA A 116 -9.76 -24.95 3.10
CA ALA A 116 -10.62 -25.26 4.25
C ALA A 116 -12.01 -25.79 3.82
N LYS A 117 -12.60 -25.22 2.76
CA LYS A 117 -13.89 -25.68 2.22
C LYS A 117 -13.80 -27.05 1.58
N ASN A 118 -12.69 -27.35 0.91
CA ASN A 118 -12.46 -28.66 0.31
C ASN A 118 -12.32 -29.75 1.38
N GLN A 119 -11.72 -29.40 2.54
CA GLN A 119 -11.70 -30.28 3.70
C GLN A 119 -13.10 -30.50 4.28
N GLU A 120 -13.94 -29.46 4.36
CA GLU A 120 -15.34 -29.57 4.79
C GLU A 120 -16.15 -30.49 3.87
N ILE A 121 -16.02 -30.34 2.54
CA ILE A 121 -16.68 -31.21 1.56
C ILE A 121 -16.27 -32.68 1.74
N ARG A 122 -14.97 -32.95 1.92
CA ARG A 122 -14.47 -34.31 2.21
C ARG A 122 -15.08 -34.86 3.49
N SER A 123 -15.13 -34.07 4.56
CA SER A 123 -15.76 -34.50 5.82
C SER A 123 -17.24 -34.83 5.63
N ILE A 124 -17.98 -34.09 4.80
CA ILE A 124 -19.39 -34.39 4.51
C ILE A 124 -19.51 -35.69 3.72
N GLN A 125 -18.63 -35.92 2.74
CA GLN A 125 -18.60 -37.17 1.96
C GLN A 125 -18.30 -38.38 2.85
N ASP A 126 -17.35 -38.26 3.78
CA ASP A 126 -17.01 -39.30 4.75
C ASP A 126 -18.19 -39.61 5.68
N ASN A 127 -18.93 -38.58 6.10
CA ASN A 127 -20.12 -38.74 6.92
C ASN A 127 -21.26 -39.42 6.15
N LEU A 128 -21.45 -39.10 4.86
CA LEU A 128 -22.41 -39.78 4.00
C LEU A 128 -22.06 -41.27 3.80
N ALA A 129 -20.78 -41.59 3.62
CA ALA A 129 -20.31 -42.97 3.49
C ALA A 129 -20.53 -43.76 4.79
N ARG A 130 -20.20 -43.17 5.95
CA ARG A 130 -20.47 -43.78 7.26
C ARG A 130 -21.96 -44.01 7.50
N LEU A 131 -22.80 -43.05 7.17
CA LEU A 131 -24.25 -43.16 7.31
C LEU A 131 -24.83 -44.31 6.45
N ALA A 132 -24.28 -44.53 5.24
CA ALA A 132 -24.66 -45.66 4.40
C ALA A 132 -24.29 -47.01 5.05
N GLN A 133 -23.11 -47.11 5.65
CA GLN A 133 -22.68 -48.30 6.39
C GLN A 133 -23.54 -48.55 7.64
N GLU A 134 -23.87 -47.50 8.40
CA GLU A 134 -24.74 -47.60 9.58
C GLU A 134 -26.13 -48.14 9.22
N LYS A 135 -26.69 -47.71 8.08
CA LYS A 135 -27.99 -48.21 7.59
C LYS A 135 -27.95 -49.71 7.27
N GLU A 136 -26.88 -50.17 6.62
CA GLU A 136 -26.69 -51.59 6.31
C GLU A 136 -26.50 -52.41 7.59
N GLN A 137 -25.64 -51.95 8.50
CA GLN A 137 -25.36 -52.61 9.77
C GLN A 137 -26.60 -52.69 10.67
N LEU A 138 -27.45 -51.65 10.71
CA LEU A 138 -28.71 -51.65 11.44
C LEU A 138 -29.63 -52.79 10.96
N THR A 139 -29.75 -52.94 9.64
CA THR A 139 -30.60 -53.97 9.03
C THR A 139 -30.09 -55.37 9.35
N LEU A 140 -28.78 -55.59 9.21
CA LEU A 140 -28.13 -56.86 9.54
C LEU A 140 -28.28 -57.22 11.02
N THR A 141 -28.07 -56.25 11.91
CA THR A 141 -28.14 -56.46 13.37
C THR A 141 -29.56 -56.82 13.82
N MET A 142 -30.57 -56.12 13.30
CA MET A 142 -31.97 -56.39 13.65
C MET A 142 -32.44 -57.75 13.12
N ASN A 143 -32.06 -58.13 11.90
CA ASN A 143 -32.36 -59.46 11.36
C ASN A 143 -31.71 -60.56 12.22
N ALA A 144 -30.45 -60.38 12.61
CA ALA A 144 -29.77 -61.33 13.50
C ALA A 144 -30.47 -61.45 14.87
N GLN A 145 -31.02 -60.36 15.42
CA GLN A 145 -31.81 -60.40 16.66
C GLN A 145 -33.12 -61.19 16.50
N VAL A 146 -33.82 -61.02 15.38
CA VAL A 146 -35.03 -61.80 15.06
C VAL A 146 -34.70 -63.29 14.95
N ASP A 147 -33.60 -63.64 14.29
CA ASP A 147 -33.17 -65.03 14.16
C ASP A 147 -32.75 -65.64 15.50
N ALA A 148 -32.01 -64.90 16.32
CA ALA A 148 -31.62 -65.33 17.66
C ALA A 148 -32.84 -65.56 18.56
N ARG A 149 -33.82 -64.64 18.51
CA ARG A 149 -35.08 -64.80 19.25
C ARG A 149 -35.88 -66.01 18.76
N THR A 150 -35.91 -66.24 17.45
CA THR A 150 -36.56 -67.42 16.85
C THR A 150 -35.94 -68.72 17.36
N LYS A 151 -34.60 -68.82 17.37
CA LYS A 151 -33.89 -70.00 17.88
C LYS A 151 -34.14 -70.22 19.38
N LYS A 152 -34.12 -69.14 20.17
CA LYS A 152 -34.38 -69.21 21.61
C LYS A 152 -35.79 -69.72 21.92
N LEU A 153 -36.81 -69.18 21.27
CA LEU A 153 -38.21 -69.61 21.47
C LEU A 153 -38.42 -71.07 21.06
N LYS A 154 -37.76 -71.55 20.00
CA LYS A 154 -37.80 -72.97 19.61
C LYS A 154 -37.18 -73.89 20.65
N ALA A 155 -36.03 -73.52 21.20
CA ALA A 155 -35.38 -74.30 22.27
C ALA A 155 -36.23 -74.31 23.55
N GLU A 156 -36.86 -73.19 23.90
CA GLU A 156 -37.79 -73.09 25.03
C GLU A 156 -39.03 -73.99 24.84
N LEU A 157 -39.57 -74.07 23.61
CA LEU A 157 -40.67 -74.99 23.27
C LEU A 157 -40.26 -76.45 23.48
N GLU A 158 -39.13 -76.87 22.90
CA GLU A 158 -38.63 -78.25 23.00
C GLU A 158 -38.42 -78.65 24.47
N GLN A 159 -37.81 -77.78 25.26
CA GLN A 159 -37.59 -78.00 26.68
C GLN A 159 -38.90 -78.15 27.47
N GLN A 160 -39.91 -77.33 27.17
CA GLN A 160 -41.23 -77.42 27.81
C GLN A 160 -41.96 -78.72 27.45
N LEU A 161 -41.90 -79.14 26.18
CA LEU A 161 -42.51 -80.39 25.73
C LEU A 161 -41.84 -81.61 26.37
N GLU A 162 -40.51 -81.62 26.50
CA GLU A 162 -39.79 -82.69 27.21
C GLU A 162 -40.12 -82.74 28.70
N ALA A 163 -40.20 -81.58 29.37
CA ALA A 163 -40.55 -81.50 30.78
C ALA A 163 -41.97 -82.02 31.04
N GLU A 164 -42.94 -81.63 30.21
CA GLU A 164 -44.31 -82.11 30.33
C GLU A 164 -44.41 -83.60 30.01
N ARG A 165 -43.69 -84.10 29.00
CA ARG A 165 -43.64 -85.54 28.69
C ARG A 165 -43.19 -86.37 29.89
N ARG A 166 -42.13 -85.93 30.58
CA ARG A 166 -41.61 -86.60 31.78
C ARG A 166 -42.63 -86.59 32.92
N LYS A 167 -43.33 -85.46 33.10
CA LYS A 167 -44.36 -85.30 34.13
C LYS A 167 -45.55 -86.23 33.88
N LEU A 168 -46.09 -86.26 32.66
CA LEU A 168 -47.23 -87.11 32.31
C LEU A 168 -46.91 -88.61 32.40
N LEU A 169 -45.67 -89.00 32.07
CA LEU A 169 -45.20 -90.37 32.28
C LEU A 169 -45.10 -90.73 33.77
N ALA A 170 -44.68 -89.79 34.63
CA ALA A 170 -44.63 -90.00 36.08
C ALA A 170 -46.02 -90.11 36.72
N GLU A 171 -47.04 -89.48 36.13
CA GLU A 171 -48.44 -89.58 36.55
C GLU A 171 -49.13 -90.90 36.12
N GLY A 172 -48.43 -91.77 35.38
CA GLY A 172 -48.91 -93.11 35.01
C GLY A 172 -49.87 -93.14 33.81
N LEU A 173 -49.92 -92.07 33.02
CA LEU A 173 -50.72 -92.03 31.79
C LEU A 173 -50.18 -93.01 30.74
N SER A 174 -51.09 -93.62 29.97
CA SER A 174 -50.70 -94.49 28.86
C SER A 174 -50.00 -93.69 27.76
N PRO A 175 -49.07 -94.30 26.98
CA PRO A 175 -48.31 -93.58 25.95
C PRO A 175 -49.20 -92.82 24.95
N ALA A 176 -50.34 -93.39 24.57
CA ALA A 176 -51.29 -92.75 23.65
C ALA A 176 -51.95 -91.50 24.25
N ALA A 177 -52.26 -91.51 25.55
CA ALA A 177 -52.82 -90.34 26.24
C ALA A 177 -51.77 -89.23 26.40
N VAL A 178 -50.50 -89.59 26.68
CA VAL A 178 -49.37 -88.65 26.73
C VAL A 178 -49.17 -87.97 25.39
N ASP A 179 -49.16 -88.72 24.29
CA ASP A 179 -48.96 -88.15 22.94
C ASP A 179 -50.11 -87.21 22.54
N GLN A 180 -51.36 -87.52 22.93
CA GLN A 180 -52.50 -86.65 22.65
C GLN A 180 -52.44 -85.35 23.44
N GLN A 181 -52.06 -85.40 24.72
CA GLN A 181 -51.89 -84.20 25.55
C GLN A 181 -50.69 -83.35 25.09
N LEU A 182 -49.57 -83.99 24.72
CA LEU A 182 -48.40 -83.29 24.18
C LEU A 182 -48.73 -82.57 22.87
N LYS A 183 -49.48 -83.19 21.95
CA LYS A 183 -49.92 -82.53 20.71
C LYS A 183 -50.79 -81.30 20.98
N ALA A 184 -51.70 -81.39 21.95
CA ALA A 184 -52.56 -80.24 22.32
C ALA A 184 -51.74 -79.11 22.94
N LEU A 185 -50.77 -79.44 23.80
CA LEU A 185 -49.86 -78.46 24.40
C LEU A 185 -48.93 -77.84 23.35
N GLU A 186 -48.36 -78.65 22.47
CA GLU A 186 -47.51 -78.22 21.36
C GLU A 186 -48.27 -77.23 20.45
N ALA A 187 -49.50 -77.55 20.08
CA ALA A 187 -50.33 -76.65 19.27
C ALA A 187 -50.58 -75.31 19.98
N LYS A 188 -50.90 -75.33 21.28
CA LYS A 188 -51.13 -74.13 22.07
C LYS A 188 -49.85 -73.27 22.21
N GLN A 189 -48.73 -73.89 22.57
CA GLN A 189 -47.45 -73.19 22.74
C GLN A 189 -46.91 -72.67 21.41
N THR A 190 -47.04 -73.44 20.33
CA THR A 190 -46.66 -72.99 18.98
C THR A 190 -47.45 -71.75 18.58
N ALA A 191 -48.77 -71.71 18.82
CA ALA A 191 -49.58 -70.53 18.53
C ALA A 191 -49.16 -69.30 19.35
N GLU A 192 -48.82 -69.48 20.63
CA GLU A 192 -48.31 -68.40 21.49
C GLU A 192 -46.93 -67.91 21.04
N PHE A 193 -46.02 -68.81 20.68
CA PHE A 193 -44.71 -68.45 20.14
C PHE A 193 -44.79 -67.74 18.80
N GLU A 194 -45.65 -68.18 17.88
CA GLU A 194 -45.89 -67.48 16.62
C GLU A 194 -46.46 -66.08 16.83
N HIS A 195 -47.31 -65.90 17.84
CA HIS A 195 -47.82 -64.60 18.24
C HIS A 195 -46.69 -63.70 18.78
N GLN A 196 -45.87 -64.20 19.72
CA GLN A 196 -44.73 -63.46 20.26
C GLN A 196 -43.71 -63.09 19.17
N LEU A 197 -43.44 -64.01 18.24
CA LEU A 197 -42.52 -63.78 17.13
C LEU A 197 -43.05 -62.73 16.15
N ARG A 198 -44.36 -62.73 15.87
CA ARG A 198 -45.00 -61.68 15.07
C ARG A 198 -44.85 -60.31 15.71
N LEU A 199 -45.16 -60.19 17.00
CA LEU A 199 -45.01 -58.93 17.72
C LEU A 199 -43.55 -58.45 17.72
N PHE A 200 -42.61 -59.35 17.98
CA PHE A 200 -41.18 -58.99 17.95
C PHE A 200 -40.72 -58.54 16.56
N ARG A 201 -41.14 -59.24 15.50
CA ARG A 201 -40.86 -58.83 14.12
C ARG A 201 -41.46 -57.48 13.78
N GLN A 202 -42.70 -57.23 14.20
CA GLN A 202 -43.35 -55.94 14.00
C GLN A 202 -42.58 -54.82 14.71
N GLN A 203 -42.21 -55.01 15.98
CA GLN A 203 -41.42 -54.05 16.74
C GLN A 203 -40.05 -53.80 16.11
N ALA A 204 -39.35 -54.86 15.67
CA ALA A 204 -38.07 -54.73 14.98
C ALA A 204 -38.22 -53.94 13.66
N GLN A 205 -39.28 -54.21 12.88
CA GLN A 205 -39.56 -53.47 11.65
C GLN A 205 -39.87 -52.00 11.94
N GLU A 206 -40.69 -51.70 12.94
CA GLU A 206 -41.01 -50.33 13.34
C GLU A 206 -39.74 -49.56 13.77
N GLN A 207 -38.82 -50.22 14.48
CA GLN A 207 -37.52 -49.63 14.85
C GLN A 207 -36.64 -49.38 13.62
N ILE A 208 -36.55 -50.32 12.68
CA ILE A 208 -35.83 -50.14 11.41
C ILE A 208 -36.45 -48.96 10.63
N ASP A 209 -37.78 -48.88 10.55
CA ASP A 209 -38.49 -47.83 9.82
C ASP A 209 -38.34 -46.46 10.49
N GLN A 210 -38.32 -46.39 11.82
CA GLN A 210 -38.05 -45.15 12.55
C GLN A 210 -36.62 -44.69 12.33
N ARG A 211 -35.63 -45.56 12.57
CA ARG A 211 -34.21 -45.22 12.41
C ARG A 211 -33.85 -44.92 10.95
N SER A 212 -34.43 -45.63 10.00
CA SER A 212 -34.20 -45.35 8.57
C SER A 212 -34.77 -43.99 8.15
N ARG A 213 -35.89 -43.54 8.73
CA ARG A 213 -36.40 -42.17 8.55
C ARG A 213 -35.46 -41.12 9.15
N GLU A 214 -34.94 -41.36 10.35
CA GLU A 214 -33.94 -40.50 10.99
C GLU A 214 -32.66 -40.39 10.12
N LEU A 215 -32.12 -41.52 9.67
CA LEU A 215 -30.94 -41.56 8.80
C LEU A 215 -31.20 -40.89 7.45
N LYS A 216 -32.38 -41.07 6.86
CA LYS A 216 -32.75 -40.40 5.60
C LYS A 216 -32.82 -38.88 5.76
N ALA A 217 -33.41 -38.39 6.85
CA ALA A 217 -33.45 -36.96 7.14
C ALA A 217 -32.03 -36.38 7.31
N LEU A 218 -31.15 -37.10 8.01
CA LEU A 218 -29.75 -36.72 8.16
C LEU A 218 -29.00 -36.73 6.82
N GLN A 219 -29.27 -37.72 5.95
CA GLN A 219 -28.73 -37.78 4.59
C GLN A 219 -29.14 -36.56 3.75
N GLU A 220 -30.42 -36.17 3.80
CA GLU A 220 -30.93 -35.00 3.08
C GLU A 220 -30.29 -33.70 3.57
N GLN A 221 -30.09 -33.56 4.89
CA GLN A 221 -29.35 -32.44 5.48
C GLN A 221 -27.90 -32.38 5.00
N LEU A 222 -27.19 -33.51 5.01
CA LEU A 222 -25.82 -33.59 4.53
C LEU A 222 -25.70 -33.31 3.02
N ASN A 223 -26.61 -33.84 2.20
CA ASN A 223 -26.66 -33.54 0.77
C ASN A 223 -26.90 -32.04 0.50
N THR A 224 -27.78 -31.40 1.28
CA THR A 224 -28.03 -29.96 1.19
C THR A 224 -26.79 -29.16 1.61
N ALA A 225 -26.10 -29.59 2.67
CA ALA A 225 -24.85 -28.99 3.10
C ALA A 225 -23.75 -29.12 2.03
N GLN A 226 -23.62 -30.29 1.40
CA GLN A 226 -22.69 -30.53 0.30
C GLN A 226 -22.97 -29.61 -0.90
N ALA A 227 -24.23 -29.52 -1.34
CA ALA A 227 -24.62 -28.65 -2.45
C ALA A 227 -24.29 -27.17 -2.16
N LYS A 228 -24.56 -26.70 -0.93
CA LYS A 228 -24.21 -25.34 -0.50
C LYS A 228 -22.70 -25.13 -0.43
N ALA A 229 -21.93 -26.11 0.03
CA ALA A 229 -20.47 -26.03 0.10
C ALA A 229 -19.86 -25.95 -1.31
N SER A 230 -20.27 -26.83 -2.23
CA SER A 230 -19.81 -26.82 -3.62
C SER A 230 -20.21 -25.54 -4.38
N ALA A 231 -21.40 -24.99 -4.11
CA ALA A 231 -21.79 -23.70 -4.70
C ALA A 231 -20.87 -22.56 -4.25
N LYS A 232 -20.44 -22.58 -2.98
CA LYS A 232 -19.47 -21.60 -2.46
C LYS A 232 -18.07 -21.79 -3.02
N GLU A 233 -17.64 -23.03 -3.20
CA GLU A 233 -16.36 -23.34 -3.83
C GLU A 233 -16.29 -22.72 -5.23
N ARG A 234 -17.31 -22.95 -6.07
CA ARG A 234 -17.40 -22.32 -7.40
C ARG A 234 -17.40 -20.79 -7.35
N ALA A 235 -18.11 -20.20 -6.39
CA ALA A 235 -18.12 -18.75 -6.22
C ALA A 235 -16.73 -18.22 -5.84
N ALA A 236 -16.02 -18.92 -4.94
CA ALA A 236 -14.66 -18.55 -4.55
C ALA A 236 -13.64 -18.75 -5.67
N GLU A 237 -13.79 -19.78 -6.51
CA GLU A 237 -12.99 -19.99 -7.72
C GLU A 237 -13.18 -18.84 -8.72
N LEU A 238 -14.43 -18.44 -9.01
CA LEU A 238 -14.73 -17.30 -9.88
C LEU A 238 -14.13 -16.00 -9.35
N VAL A 239 -14.18 -15.78 -8.03
CA VAL A 239 -13.53 -14.63 -7.40
C VAL A 239 -12.01 -14.70 -7.56
N SER A 240 -11.40 -15.87 -7.35
CA SER A 240 -9.95 -16.07 -7.53
C SER A 240 -9.52 -15.80 -8.97
N GLU A 241 -10.27 -16.29 -9.96
CA GLU A 241 -10.03 -16.03 -11.38
C GLU A 241 -10.14 -14.53 -11.69
N ARG A 242 -11.17 -13.87 -11.14
CA ARG A 242 -11.33 -12.42 -11.32
C ARG A 242 -10.19 -11.63 -10.68
N LEU A 243 -9.69 -12.03 -9.52
CA LEU A 243 -8.54 -11.38 -8.89
C LEU A 243 -7.26 -11.57 -9.71
N ALA A 244 -7.03 -12.76 -10.26
CA ALA A 244 -5.89 -13.03 -11.12
C ALA A 244 -5.92 -12.18 -12.40
N THR A 245 -7.09 -12.04 -13.04
CA THR A 245 -7.24 -11.17 -14.22
C THR A 245 -7.02 -9.70 -13.90
N LEU A 246 -7.49 -9.22 -12.74
CA LEU A 246 -7.22 -7.85 -12.29
C LEU A 246 -5.73 -7.63 -11.99
N GLN A 247 -5.06 -8.63 -11.42
CA GLN A 247 -3.62 -8.56 -11.18
C GLN A 247 -2.84 -8.47 -12.50
N GLN A 248 -3.20 -9.29 -13.49
CA GLN A 248 -2.60 -9.21 -14.82
C GLN A 248 -2.85 -7.84 -15.48
N GLU A 249 -4.08 -7.33 -15.42
CA GLU A 249 -4.44 -6.02 -15.98
C GLU A 249 -3.61 -4.90 -15.35
N ARG A 250 -3.39 -4.98 -14.04
CA ARG A 250 -2.51 -4.07 -13.33
C ARG A 250 -1.06 -4.19 -13.79
N ASP A 251 -0.50 -5.40 -13.84
CA ASP A 251 0.91 -5.61 -14.18
C ASP A 251 1.22 -5.12 -15.61
N GLU A 252 0.31 -5.36 -16.56
CA GLU A 252 0.40 -4.82 -17.92
C GLU A 252 0.32 -3.29 -17.95
N LEU A 253 -0.58 -2.67 -17.17
CA LEU A 253 -0.66 -1.21 -17.05
C LEU A 253 0.59 -0.61 -16.42
N ASP A 254 1.15 -1.24 -15.39
CA ASP A 254 2.37 -0.80 -14.70
C ASP A 254 3.59 -0.89 -15.63
N LEU A 255 3.65 -1.92 -16.47
CA LEU A 255 4.68 -2.06 -17.51
C LEU A 255 4.53 -0.97 -18.58
N LEU A 256 3.32 -0.80 -19.12
CA LEU A 256 3.01 0.24 -20.11
C LEU A 256 3.34 1.63 -19.56
N PHE A 257 3.03 1.89 -18.29
CA PHE A 257 3.32 3.14 -17.63
C PHE A 257 4.83 3.39 -17.53
N ARG A 258 5.61 2.41 -17.04
CA ARG A 258 7.07 2.53 -16.92
C ARG A 258 7.74 2.76 -18.27
N GLN A 259 7.37 1.99 -19.29
CA GLN A 259 7.94 2.10 -20.63
C GLN A 259 7.58 3.43 -21.31
N SER A 260 6.31 3.85 -21.21
CA SER A 260 5.89 5.13 -21.78
C SER A 260 6.57 6.30 -21.07
N SER A 261 6.70 6.27 -19.74
CA SER A 261 7.41 7.30 -18.98
C SER A 261 8.87 7.44 -19.43
N ALA A 262 9.60 6.33 -19.60
CA ALA A 262 10.98 6.37 -20.07
C ALA A 262 11.11 6.96 -21.49
N LEU A 263 10.15 6.65 -22.38
CA LEU A 263 10.11 7.23 -23.72
C LEU A 263 9.74 8.71 -23.71
N TYR A 264 8.84 9.14 -22.82
CA TYR A 264 8.54 10.57 -22.62
C TYR A 264 9.76 11.34 -22.12
N THR A 265 10.53 10.80 -21.18
CA THR A 265 11.77 11.43 -20.71
C THR A 265 12.79 11.58 -21.85
N LYS A 266 13.03 10.52 -22.62
CA LYS A 266 13.92 10.59 -23.80
C LYS A 266 13.44 11.59 -24.84
N LEU A 267 12.14 11.63 -25.10
CA LEU A 267 11.52 12.60 -26.00
C LEU A 267 11.76 14.02 -25.50
N HIS A 268 11.54 14.28 -24.22
CA HIS A 268 11.72 15.59 -23.59
C HIS A 268 13.18 16.05 -23.60
N GLU A 269 14.13 15.18 -23.25
CA GLU A 269 15.57 15.48 -23.28
C GLU A 269 16.07 15.80 -24.69
N ALA A 270 15.72 14.95 -25.66
CA ALA A 270 16.06 15.17 -27.07
C ALA A 270 15.47 16.50 -27.59
N PHE A 271 14.27 16.81 -27.12
CA PHE A 271 13.58 18.03 -27.46
C PHE A 271 14.33 19.27 -26.92
N LEU A 272 14.66 19.30 -25.62
CA LEU A 272 15.39 20.41 -25.01
C LEU A 272 16.78 20.62 -25.60
N ALA A 273 17.44 19.54 -26.04
CA ALA A 273 18.73 19.61 -26.71
C ALA A 273 18.65 20.08 -28.18
N GLY A 274 17.46 20.32 -28.73
CA GLY A 274 17.27 20.66 -30.14
C GLY A 274 17.53 19.48 -31.10
N HIS A 275 17.66 18.26 -30.59
CA HIS A 275 17.92 17.06 -31.37
C HIS A 275 16.62 16.48 -31.98
N LEU A 276 16.08 17.16 -32.99
CA LEU A 276 14.77 16.84 -33.59
C LEU A 276 14.66 15.41 -34.15
N ILE A 277 15.75 14.84 -34.67
CA ILE A 277 15.78 13.45 -35.17
C ILE A 277 15.61 12.47 -34.00
N THR A 278 16.35 12.66 -32.91
CA THR A 278 16.24 11.82 -31.71
C THR A 278 14.86 11.91 -31.08
N ALA A 279 14.28 13.12 -31.05
CA ALA A 279 12.90 13.32 -30.59
C ALA A 279 11.89 12.56 -31.47
N GLN A 280 12.05 12.61 -32.80
CA GLN A 280 11.21 11.85 -33.73
C GLN A 280 11.29 10.34 -33.49
N THR A 281 12.49 9.80 -33.28
CA THR A 281 12.68 8.38 -32.98
C THR A 281 12.01 7.98 -31.67
N ALA A 282 12.19 8.78 -30.59
CA ALA A 282 11.54 8.52 -29.31
C ALA A 282 10.01 8.53 -29.42
N LEU A 283 9.46 9.46 -30.22
CA LEU A 283 8.03 9.55 -30.48
C LEU A 283 7.49 8.36 -31.29
N ASN A 284 8.22 7.93 -32.33
CA ASN A 284 7.85 6.76 -33.12
C ASN A 284 7.85 5.49 -32.26
N ASN A 285 8.82 5.34 -31.36
CA ASN A 285 8.87 4.25 -30.39
C ASN A 285 7.68 4.30 -29.42
N LEU A 286 7.30 5.50 -28.95
CA LEU A 286 6.12 5.69 -28.10
C LEU A 286 4.82 5.29 -28.81
N LYS A 287 4.65 5.68 -30.08
CA LYS A 287 3.51 5.24 -30.91
C LYS A 287 3.53 3.73 -31.13
N GLY A 288 4.70 3.13 -31.35
CA GLY A 288 4.87 1.68 -31.45
C GLY A 288 4.42 0.95 -30.18
N LEU A 289 4.85 1.43 -29.02
CA LEU A 289 4.46 0.91 -27.71
C LEU A 289 2.95 0.93 -27.53
N TYR A 290 2.29 2.06 -27.79
CA TYR A 290 0.83 2.14 -27.63
C TYR A 290 0.06 1.30 -28.66
N ARG A 291 0.52 1.21 -29.92
CA ARG A 291 -0.10 0.29 -30.91
C ARG A 291 0.01 -1.17 -30.48
N HIS A 292 1.11 -1.54 -29.83
CA HIS A 292 1.26 -2.88 -29.27
C HIS A 292 0.26 -3.10 -28.11
N ALA A 293 0.16 -2.15 -27.18
CA ALA A 293 -0.78 -2.21 -26.06
C ALA A 293 -2.26 -2.15 -26.50
N GLN A 294 -2.58 -1.52 -27.63
CA GLN A 294 -3.91 -1.50 -28.23
C GLN A 294 -4.39 -2.89 -28.68
N ARG A 295 -3.46 -3.85 -28.86
CA ARG A 295 -3.76 -5.26 -29.15
C ARG A 295 -3.92 -6.12 -27.90
N SER A 296 -3.76 -5.58 -26.69
CA SER A 296 -3.99 -6.33 -25.45
C SER A 296 -5.45 -6.76 -25.36
N ASP A 297 -5.71 -7.96 -24.86
CA ASP A 297 -7.08 -8.44 -24.61
C ASP A 297 -7.74 -7.69 -23.45
N LEU A 298 -6.96 -6.94 -22.65
CA LEU A 298 -7.42 -6.23 -21.47
C LEU A 298 -7.98 -4.86 -21.83
N ALA A 299 -9.24 -4.62 -21.45
CA ALA A 299 -9.98 -3.42 -21.87
C ALA A 299 -9.42 -2.12 -21.25
N ALA A 300 -8.83 -2.14 -20.05
CA ALA A 300 -8.19 -0.93 -19.50
C ALA A 300 -6.87 -0.61 -20.21
N VAL A 301 -6.06 -1.62 -20.55
CA VAL A 301 -4.80 -1.46 -21.28
C VAL A 301 -5.07 -0.82 -22.65
N ARG A 302 -6.06 -1.34 -23.39
CA ARG A 302 -6.49 -0.78 -24.68
C ARG A 302 -6.93 0.68 -24.58
N ARG A 303 -7.84 1.00 -23.65
CA ARG A 303 -8.31 2.38 -23.44
C ARG A 303 -7.16 3.33 -23.12
N ARG A 304 -6.20 2.89 -22.29
CA ARG A 304 -5.02 3.71 -21.97
C ARG A 304 -4.11 3.90 -23.19
N ALA A 305 -3.95 2.86 -24.00
CA ALA A 305 -3.17 2.91 -25.22
C ALA A 305 -3.77 3.86 -26.26
N ASP A 306 -5.10 3.86 -26.41
CA ASP A 306 -5.83 4.78 -27.31
C ASP A 306 -5.57 6.24 -26.93
N THR A 307 -5.75 6.61 -25.65
CA THR A 307 -5.41 7.95 -25.16
C THR A 307 -3.93 8.28 -25.37
N GLY A 308 -3.04 7.30 -25.17
CA GLY A 308 -1.61 7.46 -25.42
C GLY A 308 -1.28 7.75 -26.89
N LEU A 309 -1.98 7.11 -27.83
CA LEU A 309 -1.84 7.34 -29.26
C LEU A 309 -2.32 8.72 -29.71
N GLU A 310 -3.41 9.21 -29.12
CA GLU A 310 -3.89 10.58 -29.37
C GLU A 310 -2.84 11.61 -28.95
N VAL A 311 -2.30 11.49 -27.73
CA VAL A 311 -1.23 12.36 -27.22
C VAL A 311 0.04 12.25 -28.08
N ALA A 312 0.43 11.04 -28.47
CA ALA A 312 1.59 10.83 -29.34
C ALA A 312 1.37 11.38 -30.76
N SER A 313 0.13 11.48 -31.22
CA SER A 313 -0.20 12.09 -32.51
C SER A 313 -0.19 13.61 -32.44
N SER A 314 -0.67 14.22 -31.35
CA SER A 314 -0.54 15.68 -31.15
C SER A 314 0.93 16.10 -31.04
N LEU A 315 1.76 15.28 -30.39
CA LEU A 315 3.21 15.46 -30.30
C LEU A 315 3.89 15.47 -31.68
N GLN A 316 3.44 14.60 -32.59
CA GLN A 316 3.97 14.51 -33.94
C GLN A 316 3.73 15.81 -34.71
N THR A 317 2.50 16.33 -34.65
CA THR A 317 2.12 17.58 -35.31
C THR A 317 2.96 18.76 -34.82
N ALA A 318 3.23 18.84 -33.51
CA ALA A 318 4.09 19.87 -32.94
C ALA A 318 5.55 19.74 -33.42
N LEU A 319 6.08 18.52 -33.45
CA LEU A 319 7.45 18.27 -33.92
C LEU A 319 7.62 18.60 -35.41
N ASP A 320 6.62 18.30 -36.24
CA ASP A 320 6.64 18.62 -37.68
C ASP A 320 6.44 20.12 -37.96
N ALA A 321 5.80 20.87 -37.07
CA ALA A 321 5.74 22.33 -37.14
C ALA A 321 7.13 22.95 -36.87
N LEU A 322 7.85 22.45 -35.86
CA LEU A 322 9.19 22.93 -35.52
C LEU A 322 10.23 22.66 -36.62
N LYS A 323 10.18 21.48 -37.25
CA LYS A 323 11.05 21.15 -38.39
C LYS A 323 10.91 22.14 -39.56
N ARG A 324 9.74 22.79 -39.69
CA ARG A 324 9.47 23.80 -40.72
C ARG A 324 9.95 25.21 -40.34
N GLY A 325 10.68 25.37 -39.23
CA GLY A 325 11.25 26.65 -38.81
C GLY A 325 10.24 27.63 -38.19
N GLY A 326 9.01 27.21 -37.92
CA GLY A 326 8.00 28.05 -37.29
C GLY A 326 8.20 28.16 -35.78
N LYS A 327 8.33 29.38 -35.24
CA LYS A 327 8.03 29.67 -33.82
C LYS A 327 6.51 29.57 -33.63
N ASP A 328 5.98 28.36 -33.59
CA ASP A 328 4.54 28.15 -33.45
C ASP A 328 4.12 28.46 -31.99
N PRO A 329 3.24 29.43 -31.70
CA PRO A 329 2.70 29.66 -30.36
C PRO A 329 1.99 28.42 -29.79
N ARG A 330 1.57 27.47 -30.64
CA ARG A 330 1.08 26.15 -30.22
C ARG A 330 2.15 25.31 -29.55
N PHE A 331 3.43 25.57 -29.82
CA PHE A 331 4.55 24.88 -29.20
C PHE A 331 4.74 25.27 -27.72
N GLU A 332 4.67 26.56 -27.41
CA GLU A 332 4.60 27.07 -26.03
C GLU A 332 3.35 26.56 -25.30
N ALA A 333 2.19 26.61 -25.96
CA ALA A 333 0.95 26.02 -25.44
C ALA A 333 1.06 24.50 -25.23
N PHE A 334 1.84 23.81 -26.05
CA PHE A 334 2.11 22.38 -25.94
C PHE A 334 3.09 22.06 -24.80
N LEU A 335 4.16 22.84 -24.58
CA LEU A 335 5.04 22.68 -23.42
C LEU A 335 4.29 22.95 -22.10
N ASN A 336 3.47 23.99 -22.08
CA ASN A 336 2.58 24.29 -20.97
C ASN A 336 1.50 23.21 -20.82
N GLY A 337 1.00 22.68 -21.92
CA GLY A 337 0.07 21.55 -21.97
C GLY A 337 0.68 20.24 -21.47
N MET A 338 1.97 19.97 -21.72
CA MET A 338 2.68 18.82 -21.14
C MET A 338 2.88 18.98 -19.65
N LYS A 339 3.25 20.17 -19.17
CA LYS A 339 3.30 20.48 -17.73
C LYS A 339 1.93 20.31 -17.07
N GLN A 340 0.87 20.81 -17.72
CA GLN A 340 -0.52 20.63 -17.27
C GLN A 340 -0.97 19.18 -17.35
N ALA A 341 -0.57 18.41 -18.36
CA ALA A 341 -0.88 16.99 -18.49
C ALA A 341 -0.10 16.13 -17.48
N GLU A 342 1.09 16.57 -17.07
CA GLU A 342 1.88 15.96 -16.00
C GLU A 342 1.24 16.24 -14.62
N GLN A 343 0.73 17.45 -14.41
CA GLN A 343 -0.14 17.78 -13.28
C GLN A 343 -1.47 17.01 -13.33
N ALA A 344 -2.14 16.95 -14.48
CA ALA A 344 -3.37 16.20 -14.66
C ALA A 344 -3.14 14.68 -14.56
N LYS A 345 -1.94 14.16 -14.83
CA LYS A 345 -1.55 12.77 -14.52
C LYS A 345 -1.44 12.55 -13.01
N ALA A 346 -0.97 13.53 -12.25
CA ALA A 346 -1.03 13.48 -10.79
C ALA A 346 -2.49 13.49 -10.29
N ASP A 347 -3.34 14.29 -10.92
CA ASP A 347 -4.78 14.36 -10.59
C ASP A 347 -5.56 13.11 -11.04
N GLN A 348 -5.23 12.52 -12.20
CA GLN A 348 -5.84 11.28 -12.71
C GLN A 348 -5.38 10.06 -11.89
N ARG A 349 -4.17 10.10 -11.32
CA ARG A 349 -3.73 9.13 -10.31
C ARG A 349 -4.48 9.31 -9.00
N ALA A 350 -4.72 10.56 -8.58
CA ALA A 350 -5.60 10.83 -7.46
C ALA A 350 -7.04 10.37 -7.74
N SER A 351 -7.52 10.45 -8.99
CA SER A 351 -8.85 9.98 -9.37
C SER A 351 -8.95 8.44 -9.48
N LEU A 352 -7.89 7.74 -9.90
CA LEU A 352 -7.84 6.27 -9.89
C LEU A 352 -7.74 5.73 -8.46
N ALA A 353 -6.94 6.36 -7.60
CA ALA A 353 -6.95 6.09 -6.17
C ALA A 353 -8.33 6.41 -5.56
N ALA A 354 -8.98 7.50 -5.96
CA ALA A 354 -10.35 7.82 -5.56
C ALA A 354 -11.38 6.83 -6.12
N LEU A 355 -11.17 6.25 -7.30
CA LEU A 355 -12.00 5.20 -7.88
C LEU A 355 -11.83 3.86 -7.14
N ALA A 356 -10.60 3.51 -6.77
CA ALA A 356 -10.31 2.38 -5.89
C ALA A 356 -10.99 2.57 -4.52
N VAL A 357 -10.89 3.77 -3.95
CA VAL A 357 -11.58 4.17 -2.70
C VAL A 357 -13.11 4.19 -2.89
N SER A 358 -13.63 4.58 -4.06
CA SER A 358 -15.08 4.60 -4.34
C SER A 358 -15.66 3.22 -4.62
N ARG A 359 -14.81 2.22 -4.90
CA ARG A 359 -15.18 0.79 -5.02
C ARG A 359 -15.13 0.06 -3.67
N VAL A 360 -14.51 0.67 -2.65
CA VAL A 360 -14.52 0.13 -1.27
C VAL A 360 -15.94 -0.17 -0.77
N PRO A 361 -16.98 0.66 -1.00
CA PRO A 361 -18.34 0.34 -0.61
C PRO A 361 -18.90 -0.92 -1.28
N GLU A 362 -18.54 -1.22 -2.53
CA GLU A 362 -18.97 -2.46 -3.23
C GLU A 362 -18.30 -3.69 -2.61
N ILE A 363 -17.02 -3.57 -2.27
CA ILE A 363 -16.24 -4.61 -1.58
C ILE A 363 -16.76 -4.79 -0.15
N GLU A 364 -17.01 -3.71 0.57
CA GLU A 364 -17.58 -3.68 1.92
C GLU A 364 -18.97 -4.31 1.91
N GLN A 365 -19.84 -3.97 0.95
CA GLN A 365 -21.15 -4.58 0.77
C GLN A 365 -21.06 -6.09 0.48
N ALA A 366 -20.09 -6.53 -0.34
CA ALA A 366 -19.84 -7.96 -0.56
C ALA A 366 -19.36 -8.68 0.71
N PHE A 367 -18.52 -8.04 1.52
CA PHE A 367 -18.10 -8.55 2.83
C PHE A 367 -19.26 -8.57 3.84
N GLN A 368 -20.12 -7.55 3.86
CA GLN A 368 -21.34 -7.50 4.68
C GLN A 368 -22.28 -8.66 4.32
N ILE A 369 -22.53 -8.91 3.03
CA ILE A 369 -23.36 -10.04 2.59
C ILE A 369 -22.77 -11.37 3.06
N LEU A 370 -21.45 -11.55 2.94
CA LEU A 370 -20.76 -12.75 3.41
C LEU A 370 -20.82 -12.91 4.94
N ARG A 371 -20.71 -11.80 5.69
CA ARG A 371 -20.82 -11.74 7.15
C ARG A 371 -22.25 -12.06 7.60
N ASP A 372 -23.26 -11.44 7.01
CA ASP A 372 -24.67 -11.69 7.31
C ASP A 372 -25.07 -13.14 7.00
N GLU A 373 -24.54 -13.72 5.91
CA GLU A 373 -24.76 -15.12 5.58
C GLU A 373 -24.07 -16.06 6.58
N GLN A 374 -22.91 -15.68 7.13
CA GLN A 374 -22.24 -16.40 8.20
C GLN A 374 -23.04 -16.33 9.52
N THR A 375 -23.49 -15.14 9.93
CA THR A 375 -24.32 -14.95 11.12
C THR A 375 -25.63 -15.74 11.02
N ARG A 376 -26.28 -15.75 9.84
CA ARG A 376 -27.49 -16.57 9.60
C ARG A 376 -27.23 -18.07 9.73
N ARG A 377 -26.04 -18.55 9.36
CA ARG A 377 -25.67 -19.98 9.50
C ARG A 377 -25.44 -20.36 10.95
N GLU A 378 -24.77 -19.50 11.70
CA GLU A 378 -24.52 -19.70 13.11
C GLU A 378 -25.84 -19.68 13.90
N GLN A 379 -26.75 -18.75 13.58
CA GLN A 379 -28.11 -18.74 14.12
C GLN A 379 -28.88 -20.02 13.76
N ALA A 380 -28.85 -20.47 12.50
CA ALA A 380 -29.52 -21.70 12.08
C ALA A 380 -28.94 -22.96 12.74
N GLN A 381 -27.62 -23.01 13.01
CA GLN A 381 -26.99 -24.10 13.76
C GLN A 381 -27.42 -24.10 15.24
N ILE A 382 -27.46 -22.91 15.87
CA ILE A 382 -27.95 -22.76 17.25
C ILE A 382 -29.40 -23.20 17.36
N GLU A 383 -30.27 -22.79 16.43
CA GLU A 383 -31.67 -23.22 16.39
C GLU A 383 -31.80 -24.74 16.17
N ALA A 384 -30.98 -25.33 15.30
CA ALA A 384 -30.97 -26.76 15.07
C ALA A 384 -30.55 -27.55 16.34
N LEU A 385 -29.51 -27.08 17.06
CA LEU A 385 -29.08 -27.67 18.32
C LEU A 385 -30.16 -27.55 19.40
N LEU A 386 -30.84 -26.40 19.49
CA LEU A 386 -31.97 -26.19 20.41
C LEU A 386 -33.16 -27.11 20.08
N ALA A 387 -33.47 -27.29 18.79
CA ALA A 387 -34.52 -28.19 18.36
C ALA A 387 -34.18 -29.66 18.68
N GLN A 388 -32.93 -30.05 18.47
CA GLN A 388 -32.44 -31.39 18.80
C GLN A 388 -32.47 -31.66 20.31
N ALA A 389 -32.07 -30.67 21.13
CA ALA A 389 -32.16 -30.75 22.58
C ALA A 389 -33.62 -30.87 23.06
N LYS A 390 -34.56 -30.12 22.48
CA LYS A 390 -36.00 -30.24 22.75
C LYS A 390 -36.56 -31.61 22.37
N ALA A 391 -36.17 -32.14 21.21
CA ALA A 391 -36.60 -33.47 20.77
C ALA A 391 -36.11 -34.57 21.72
N LEU A 392 -34.86 -34.48 22.18
CA LEU A 392 -34.28 -35.38 23.19
C LEU A 392 -35.01 -35.29 24.54
N ALA A 393 -35.40 -34.09 24.97
CA ALA A 393 -36.17 -33.89 26.20
C ALA A 393 -37.58 -34.50 26.10
N LEU A 394 -38.27 -34.33 24.96
CA LEU A 394 -39.58 -34.92 24.69
C LEU A 394 -39.54 -36.45 24.62
N GLN A 395 -38.46 -37.03 24.07
CA GLN A 395 -38.36 -38.48 23.86
C GLN A 395 -38.08 -39.27 25.15
N LYS A 396 -37.45 -38.65 26.15
CA LYS A 396 -37.06 -39.34 27.39
C LYS A 396 -37.98 -39.11 28.60
N GLY A 397 -38.99 -38.24 28.46
CA GLY A 397 -39.96 -37.95 29.51
C GLY A 397 -39.37 -37.20 30.73
N PRO A 398 -40.23 -36.72 31.64
CA PRO A 398 -39.83 -35.85 32.77
C PRO A 398 -38.84 -36.52 33.75
N ALA A 399 -38.74 -37.85 33.75
CA ALA A 399 -37.78 -38.58 34.57
C ALA A 399 -36.33 -38.43 34.07
N ALA A 400 -36.12 -38.27 32.76
CA ALA A 400 -34.79 -38.05 32.19
C ALA A 400 -34.33 -36.59 32.24
N GLU A 401 -35.26 -35.65 32.42
CA GLU A 401 -34.94 -34.24 32.68
C GLU A 401 -34.23 -34.10 34.04
N LEU A 402 -34.63 -34.90 35.03
CA LEU A 402 -33.97 -35.03 36.34
C LEU A 402 -32.63 -35.77 36.29
N GLU A 403 -32.49 -36.76 35.40
CA GLU A 403 -31.25 -37.54 35.24
C GLU A 403 -30.19 -36.80 34.39
N LEU A 404 -30.60 -35.98 33.42
CA LEU A 404 -29.72 -35.02 32.72
C LEU A 404 -29.30 -33.85 33.62
N LEU A 405 -30.14 -33.46 34.58
CA LEU A 405 -29.80 -32.50 35.64
C LEU A 405 -28.84 -33.09 36.69
N HIS A 406 -28.79 -34.41 36.87
CA HIS A 406 -27.95 -35.08 37.88
C HIS A 406 -26.66 -35.73 37.36
N SER A 407 -26.56 -36.13 36.08
CA SER A 407 -25.40 -36.88 35.55
C SER A 407 -24.30 -36.06 34.87
N GLY A 408 -24.35 -34.73 34.98
CA GLY A 408 -23.19 -33.87 34.72
C GLY A 408 -23.23 -33.13 33.39
N VAL A 409 -23.70 -31.90 33.41
CA VAL A 409 -22.86 -30.70 33.56
C VAL A 409 -23.72 -29.77 34.40
N SER A 410 -23.21 -29.23 35.50
CA SER A 410 -23.94 -28.21 36.25
C SER A 410 -24.44 -27.17 35.24
N SER A 411 -25.75 -26.93 35.24
CA SER A 411 -26.40 -25.87 34.45
C SER A 411 -25.90 -24.47 34.80
N VAL A 412 -24.92 -24.38 35.70
CA VAL A 412 -24.07 -23.25 36.00
C VAL A 412 -22.81 -23.28 35.11
N ALA A 413 -22.06 -24.38 34.95
CA ALA A 413 -20.86 -24.40 34.09
C ALA A 413 -21.14 -24.32 32.58
N LEU A 414 -22.24 -24.91 32.08
CA LEU A 414 -22.62 -24.76 30.67
C LEU A 414 -23.24 -23.39 30.40
N LYS A 415 -23.99 -22.86 31.37
CA LYS A 415 -24.60 -21.53 31.29
C LYS A 415 -23.57 -20.42 31.52
N ASP A 416 -22.59 -20.64 32.37
CA ASP A 416 -21.41 -19.78 32.58
C ASP A 416 -20.44 -19.91 31.42
N GLY A 417 -20.31 -21.10 30.80
CA GLY A 417 -19.55 -21.30 29.57
C GLY A 417 -20.19 -20.60 28.38
N ILE A 418 -21.52 -20.73 28.21
CA ILE A 418 -22.29 -20.01 27.19
C ILE A 418 -22.32 -18.52 27.49
N ASN A 419 -22.49 -18.10 28.75
CA ASN A 419 -22.46 -16.68 29.14
C ASN A 419 -21.05 -16.09 29.03
N ALA A 420 -19.99 -16.85 29.29
CA ALA A 420 -18.61 -16.42 29.11
C ALA A 420 -18.22 -16.37 27.64
N ALA A 421 -18.67 -17.34 26.82
CA ALA A 421 -18.50 -17.31 25.37
C ALA A 421 -19.32 -16.17 24.75
N TRP A 422 -20.54 -15.94 25.21
CA TRP A 422 -21.40 -14.82 24.82
C TRP A 422 -20.81 -13.48 25.26
N LYS A 423 -20.25 -13.39 26.46
CA LYS A 423 -19.58 -12.19 26.96
C LYS A 423 -18.27 -11.93 26.22
N ALA A 424 -17.45 -12.96 25.96
CA ALA A 424 -16.26 -12.84 25.14
C ALA A 424 -16.60 -12.39 23.71
N TYR A 425 -17.69 -12.91 23.15
CA TYR A 425 -18.22 -12.48 21.86
C TYR A 425 -18.75 -11.03 21.89
N GLN A 426 -19.45 -10.63 22.95
CA GLN A 426 -19.87 -9.23 23.15
C GLN A 426 -18.68 -8.28 23.32
N ASP A 427 -17.64 -8.71 24.03
CA ASP A 427 -16.41 -7.95 24.21
C ASP A 427 -15.64 -7.82 22.88
N GLU A 428 -15.65 -8.86 22.04
CA GLU A 428 -15.04 -8.84 20.71
C GLU A 428 -15.83 -7.97 19.72
N ILE A 429 -17.17 -8.04 19.72
CA ILE A 429 -18.03 -7.08 18.99
C ILE A 429 -17.78 -5.65 19.47
N ALA A 430 -17.71 -5.41 20.79
CA ALA A 430 -17.46 -4.08 21.32
C ALA A 430 -16.07 -3.55 20.91
N LYS A 431 -15.09 -4.45 20.77
CA LYS A 431 -13.74 -4.13 20.29
C LYS A 431 -13.76 -3.77 18.80
N ASP A 432 -14.49 -4.52 17.99
CA ASP A 432 -14.69 -4.27 16.57
C ASP A 432 -15.49 -2.98 16.33
N GLU A 433 -16.52 -2.72 17.13
CA GLU A 433 -17.28 -1.47 17.11
C GLU A 433 -16.42 -0.27 17.54
N ALA A 434 -15.56 -0.44 18.55
CA ALA A 434 -14.60 0.59 18.96
C ALA A 434 -13.54 0.85 17.88
N GLN A 435 -13.06 -0.19 17.20
CA GLN A 435 -12.16 -0.05 16.05
C GLN A 435 -12.86 0.64 14.87
N LEU A 436 -14.11 0.29 14.58
CA LEU A 436 -14.91 0.93 13.54
C LEU A 436 -15.20 2.40 13.89
N ALA A 437 -15.51 2.71 15.15
CA ALA A 437 -15.66 4.08 15.63
C ALA A 437 -14.35 4.87 15.54
N HIS A 438 -13.21 4.22 15.84
CA HIS A 438 -11.88 4.79 15.66
C HIS A 438 -11.56 5.07 14.18
N LEU A 439 -11.91 4.15 13.28
CA LEU A 439 -11.74 4.33 11.83
C LEU A 439 -12.68 5.41 11.27
N LYS A 440 -13.91 5.52 11.78
CA LYS A 440 -14.84 6.60 11.44
C LYS A 440 -14.36 7.96 11.92
N THR A 441 -13.77 8.05 13.11
CA THR A 441 -13.14 9.28 13.62
C THR A 441 -11.88 9.64 12.84
N LEU A 442 -11.02 8.67 12.51
CA LEU A 442 -9.87 8.88 11.61
C LEU A 442 -10.30 9.38 10.22
N LYS A 443 -11.37 8.83 9.65
CA LYS A 443 -11.95 9.29 8.38
C LYS A 443 -12.54 10.70 8.49
N GLY A 444 -13.21 11.01 9.60
CA GLY A 444 -13.72 12.34 9.91
C GLY A 444 -12.59 13.38 10.04
N ASP A 445 -11.54 13.04 10.78
CA ASP A 445 -10.36 13.89 10.98
C ASP A 445 -9.55 14.07 9.69
N GLN A 446 -9.46 13.05 8.83
CA GLN A 446 -8.82 13.22 7.53
C GLN A 446 -9.66 14.07 6.57
N SER A 447 -10.98 13.93 6.59
CA SER A 447 -11.89 14.77 5.80
C SER A 447 -11.88 16.22 6.27
N SER A 448 -11.79 16.47 7.58
CA SER A 448 -11.64 17.82 8.11
C SER A 448 -10.28 18.41 7.77
N LYS A 449 -9.19 17.63 7.87
CA LYS A 449 -7.85 18.07 7.50
C LYS A 449 -7.72 18.39 6.02
N THR A 450 -8.37 17.64 5.12
CA THR A 450 -8.37 17.96 3.69
C THR A 450 -9.24 19.17 3.38
N ALA A 451 -10.36 19.36 4.07
CA ALA A 451 -11.17 20.58 3.97
C ALA A 451 -10.43 21.82 4.51
N ASP A 452 -9.67 21.68 5.60
CA ASP A 452 -8.86 22.76 6.17
C ASP A 452 -7.63 23.07 5.30
N LEU A 453 -6.99 22.06 4.70
CA LEU A 453 -5.94 22.27 3.69
C LEU A 453 -6.49 22.96 2.44
N ALA A 454 -7.68 22.59 1.97
CA ALA A 454 -8.33 23.25 0.84
C ALA A 454 -8.64 24.73 1.16
N LYS A 455 -9.13 25.03 2.37
CA LYS A 455 -9.33 26.41 2.84
C LYS A 455 -8.01 27.18 2.95
N GLN A 456 -6.94 26.56 3.44
CA GLN A 456 -5.61 27.17 3.51
C GLN A 456 -5.05 27.45 2.12
N VAL A 457 -5.20 26.54 1.15
CA VAL A 457 -4.78 26.75 -0.24
C VAL A 457 -5.59 27.87 -0.89
N VAL A 458 -6.91 27.92 -0.70
CA VAL A 458 -7.74 29.02 -1.20
C VAL A 458 -7.37 30.36 -0.56
N ALA A 459 -7.00 30.37 0.73
CA ALA A 459 -6.53 31.57 1.43
C ALA A 459 -5.14 32.06 0.96
N LEU A 460 -4.34 31.19 0.32
CA LEU A 460 -3.03 31.54 -0.24
C LEU A 460 -3.09 32.08 -1.68
N LEU A 461 -4.19 31.86 -2.40
CA LEU A 461 -4.36 32.35 -3.78
C LEU A 461 -4.19 33.87 -3.93
N PRO A 462 -4.72 34.73 -3.02
CA PRO A 462 -4.49 36.18 -3.11
C PRO A 462 -3.01 36.56 -2.96
N TYR A 463 -2.24 35.85 -2.14
CA TYR A 463 -0.80 36.08 -1.96
C TYR A 463 -0.01 35.69 -3.21
N GLN A 464 -0.39 34.60 -3.88
CA GLN A 464 0.23 34.19 -5.13
C GLN A 464 0.01 35.22 -6.25
N THR A 465 -1.20 35.78 -6.35
CA THR A 465 -1.50 36.84 -7.32
C THR A 465 -0.66 38.09 -7.04
N LYS A 466 -0.56 38.51 -5.77
CA LYS A 466 0.29 39.64 -5.36
C LYS A 466 1.78 39.38 -5.63
N TRP A 467 2.24 38.15 -5.40
CA TRP A 467 3.62 37.75 -5.68
C TRP A 467 3.95 37.83 -7.17
N ASN A 468 3.05 37.37 -8.03
CA ASN A 468 3.22 37.46 -9.48
C ASN A 468 3.21 38.90 -9.99
N ALA A 469 2.35 39.75 -9.43
CA ALA A 469 2.33 41.19 -9.73
C ALA A 469 3.65 41.86 -9.31
N LEU A 470 4.16 41.52 -8.12
CA LEU A 470 5.44 42.04 -7.63
C LEU A 470 6.62 41.55 -8.48
N ALA A 471 6.62 40.28 -8.90
CA ALA A 471 7.66 39.73 -9.78
C ALA A 471 7.69 40.44 -11.14
N ALA A 472 6.52 40.75 -11.71
CA ALA A 472 6.42 41.50 -12.96
C ALA A 472 6.96 42.94 -12.80
N LEU A 473 6.64 43.62 -11.70
CA LEU A 473 7.20 44.94 -11.38
C LEU A 473 8.71 44.88 -11.15
N TYR A 474 9.19 43.87 -10.44
CA TYR A 474 10.61 43.65 -10.21
C TYR A 474 11.38 43.53 -11.52
N HIS A 475 10.89 42.73 -12.47
CA HIS A 475 11.51 42.62 -13.78
C HIS A 475 11.52 43.96 -14.54
N LYS A 476 10.39 44.70 -14.51
CA LYS A 476 10.30 46.03 -15.13
C LYS A 476 11.34 47.01 -14.57
N TYR A 477 11.48 47.08 -13.24
CA TYR A 477 12.42 48.00 -12.60
C TYR A 477 13.87 47.50 -12.68
N GLN A 478 14.09 46.18 -12.72
CA GLN A 478 15.38 45.59 -13.01
C GLN A 478 15.86 46.00 -14.41
N ASP A 479 14.99 45.96 -15.42
CA ASP A 479 15.32 46.39 -16.78
C ASP A 479 15.60 47.91 -16.85
N ALA A 480 14.84 48.74 -16.12
CA ALA A 480 15.08 50.17 -16.02
C ALA A 480 16.44 50.47 -15.33
N ALA A 481 16.73 49.79 -14.23
CA ALA A 481 18.00 49.90 -13.51
C ALA A 481 19.18 49.44 -14.39
N PHE A 482 19.04 48.35 -15.14
CA PHE A 482 20.05 47.91 -16.10
C PHE A 482 20.24 48.90 -17.25
N THR A 483 19.17 49.56 -17.69
CA THR A 483 19.23 50.59 -18.73
C THR A 483 19.98 51.82 -18.21
N ALA A 484 19.71 52.27 -16.98
CA ALA A 484 20.41 53.37 -16.33
C ALA A 484 21.90 53.09 -16.11
N LEU A 485 22.27 51.84 -15.82
CA LEU A 485 23.66 51.40 -15.67
C LEU A 485 24.40 51.23 -17.01
N LYS A 486 23.68 51.07 -18.12
CA LYS A 486 24.23 50.89 -19.47
C LYS A 486 24.20 52.15 -20.34
N ALA A 487 23.59 53.24 -19.87
CA ALA A 487 23.55 54.50 -20.60
C ALA A 487 24.98 55.01 -20.88
N PRO A 488 25.26 55.59 -22.07
CA PRO A 488 26.58 56.11 -22.39
C PRO A 488 26.96 57.27 -21.45
N GLY A 489 27.92 57.02 -20.56
CA GLY A 489 28.34 57.92 -19.48
C GLY A 489 28.83 57.15 -18.24
N GLU A 490 29.06 57.85 -17.13
CA GLU A 490 29.28 57.17 -15.84
C GLU A 490 27.98 56.49 -15.38
N PRO A 491 28.03 55.22 -14.92
CA PRO A 491 26.82 54.50 -14.50
C PRO A 491 26.11 55.25 -13.37
N ASN A 492 24.83 55.55 -13.58
CA ASN A 492 24.03 56.28 -12.60
C ASN A 492 23.44 55.31 -11.56
N PHE A 493 24.26 54.96 -10.57
CA PHE A 493 23.88 54.03 -9.49
C PHE A 493 22.73 54.56 -8.64
N ASP A 494 22.61 55.87 -8.47
CA ASP A 494 21.52 56.48 -7.71
C ASP A 494 20.17 56.32 -8.43
N ALA A 495 20.15 56.49 -9.76
CA ALA A 495 18.97 56.21 -10.57
C ALA A 495 18.60 54.71 -10.55
N ALA A 496 19.57 53.82 -10.75
CA ALA A 496 19.34 52.37 -10.72
C ALA A 496 18.83 51.88 -9.35
N THR A 497 19.36 52.45 -8.27
CA THR A 497 18.92 52.15 -6.89
C THR A 497 17.52 52.70 -6.66
N LYS A 498 17.22 53.92 -7.09
CA LYS A 498 15.89 54.52 -6.98
C LYS A 498 14.84 53.69 -7.73
N ASP A 499 15.13 53.25 -8.95
CA ASP A 499 14.23 52.44 -9.76
C ASP A 499 14.00 51.06 -9.13
N PHE A 500 15.06 50.42 -8.61
CA PHE A 500 14.93 49.15 -7.89
C PHE A 500 14.04 49.28 -6.65
N LEU A 501 14.25 50.33 -5.85
CA LEU A 501 13.49 50.57 -4.62
C LEU A 501 12.01 50.89 -4.88
N GLN A 502 11.66 51.45 -6.05
CA GLN A 502 10.27 51.67 -6.44
C GLN A 502 9.47 50.36 -6.58
N THR A 503 10.12 49.22 -6.83
CA THR A 503 9.48 47.90 -6.83
C THR A 503 8.85 47.59 -5.47
N PHE A 504 9.56 47.94 -4.40
CA PHE A 504 9.19 47.60 -3.03
C PHE A 504 8.32 48.66 -2.35
N ALA A 505 8.21 49.85 -2.95
CA ALA A 505 7.30 50.90 -2.51
C ALA A 505 5.84 50.69 -2.94
N THR A 506 5.52 49.58 -3.61
CA THR A 506 4.14 49.27 -4.04
C THR A 506 3.31 48.69 -2.90
N GLU A 507 2.00 48.95 -2.91
CA GLU A 507 1.07 48.45 -1.88
C GLU A 507 1.08 46.91 -1.77
N ASP A 508 1.24 46.21 -2.90
CA ASP A 508 1.39 44.75 -2.92
C ASP A 508 2.71 44.29 -2.30
N ALA A 509 3.82 45.00 -2.54
CA ALA A 509 5.09 44.72 -1.89
C ALA A 509 5.03 44.96 -0.38
N GLN A 510 4.41 46.06 0.06
CA GLN A 510 4.23 46.36 1.48
C GLN A 510 3.29 45.35 2.16
N THR A 511 2.31 44.80 1.43
CA THR A 511 1.45 43.74 1.95
C THR A 511 2.22 42.42 2.10
N LEU A 512 3.10 42.10 1.15
CA LEU A 512 3.91 40.87 1.18
C LEU A 512 5.10 40.97 2.14
N PHE A 513 5.65 42.17 2.31
CA PHE A 513 6.83 42.47 3.12
C PHE A 513 6.57 43.67 4.03
N PRO A 514 5.69 43.51 5.04
CA PRO A 514 5.41 44.59 5.98
C PRO A 514 6.68 45.03 6.70
N ASN A 515 6.84 46.35 6.86
CA ASN A 515 8.00 47.02 7.47
C ASN A 515 9.29 47.05 6.62
N PHE A 516 9.26 46.61 5.35
CA PHE A 516 10.43 46.69 4.47
C PHE A 516 10.96 48.13 4.34
N ASP A 517 10.09 49.13 4.22
CA ASP A 517 10.48 50.54 4.14
C ASP A 517 11.17 51.04 5.40
N SER A 518 10.76 50.55 6.58
CA SER A 518 11.41 50.86 7.86
C SER A 518 12.79 50.23 7.95
N ALA A 519 12.95 48.99 7.47
CA ALA A 519 14.24 48.31 7.39
C ALA A 519 15.19 49.01 6.39
N LEU A 520 14.65 49.51 5.28
CA LEU A 520 15.41 50.23 4.26
C LEU A 520 15.87 51.62 4.74
N LEU A 521 15.01 52.34 5.46
CA LEU A 521 15.35 53.62 6.10
C LEU A 521 16.41 53.44 7.21
N THR A 522 16.31 52.36 7.99
CA THR A 522 17.31 52.02 9.03
C THR A 522 18.66 51.65 8.42
N TYR A 523 18.65 50.99 7.25
CA TYR A 523 19.85 50.65 6.48
C TYR A 523 20.56 51.89 5.92
N ASN A 524 19.82 52.85 5.35
CA ASN A 524 20.39 54.08 4.81
C ASN A 524 20.90 55.05 5.91
N ALA A 525 20.32 55.01 7.10
CA ALA A 525 20.70 55.88 8.22
C ALA A 525 21.94 55.38 9.01
N GLY A 526 22.41 54.15 8.78
CA GLY A 526 23.40 53.48 9.64
C GLY A 526 24.62 52.95 8.90
N THR A 527 25.40 53.79 8.21
CA THR A 527 26.66 53.36 7.58
C THR A 527 27.86 53.45 8.54
N LYS A 528 28.24 52.30 9.12
CA LYS A 528 29.65 51.91 9.37
C LYS A 528 29.82 50.41 9.04
N PRO A 529 30.99 49.97 8.54
CA PRO A 529 31.11 48.68 7.84
C PRO A 529 31.19 47.49 8.81
N TYR A 530 30.23 46.56 8.70
CA TYR A 530 30.20 45.24 9.35
C TYR A 530 29.81 44.21 8.29
N ASP A 531 30.63 43.16 8.07
CA ASP A 531 30.46 42.17 6.98
C ASP A 531 29.46 41.06 7.37
N PRO A 532 28.20 41.11 6.92
CA PRO A 532 27.14 40.21 7.33
C PRO A 532 27.12 38.89 6.52
N THR A 533 28.08 38.71 5.62
CA THR A 533 28.20 37.54 4.74
C THR A 533 28.86 36.38 5.49
N LYS A 534 29.83 36.68 6.36
CA LYS A 534 30.57 35.69 7.15
C LYS A 534 29.69 35.00 8.20
N VAL A 535 28.84 35.76 8.89
CA VAL A 535 27.96 35.21 9.94
C VAL A 535 26.91 34.25 9.36
N ARG A 536 26.38 34.58 8.17
CA ARG A 536 25.39 33.74 7.48
C ARG A 536 25.99 32.45 6.91
N HIS A 537 27.22 32.53 6.39
CA HIS A 537 27.96 31.38 5.89
C HIS A 537 28.34 30.41 7.03
N GLN A 538 28.68 30.94 8.21
CA GLN A 538 29.02 30.16 9.40
C GLN A 538 27.82 29.33 9.90
N ALA A 539 26.64 29.97 10.05
CA ALA A 539 25.44 29.29 10.53
C ALA A 539 24.97 28.17 9.58
N PHE A 540 25.12 28.37 8.27
CA PHE A 540 24.80 27.36 7.26
C PHE A 540 25.74 26.15 7.30
N ASN A 541 27.05 26.40 7.45
CA ASN A 541 28.05 25.33 7.59
C ASN A 541 27.88 24.53 8.88
N ASP A 542 27.40 25.16 9.95
CA ASP A 542 27.14 24.50 11.23
C ASP A 542 25.91 23.56 11.14
N VAL A 543 24.87 23.95 10.40
CA VAL A 543 23.71 23.10 10.11
C VAL A 543 24.07 21.92 9.20
N LEU A 544 24.91 22.14 8.18
CA LEU A 544 25.41 21.09 7.29
C LEU A 544 26.28 20.06 8.03
N SER A 545 27.23 20.53 8.86
CA SER A 545 28.10 19.62 9.63
C SER A 545 27.31 18.73 10.59
N PHE A 546 26.26 19.28 11.20
CA PHE A 546 25.39 18.55 12.13
C PHE A 546 24.47 17.56 11.40
N THR A 547 23.93 17.90 10.23
CA THR A 547 23.15 16.96 9.41
C THR A 547 24.02 15.83 8.86
N SER A 548 25.28 16.08 8.51
CA SER A 548 26.24 15.04 8.14
C SER A 548 26.63 14.13 9.32
N TYR A 549 26.70 14.68 10.55
CA TYR A 549 26.85 13.89 11.77
C TYR A 549 25.69 12.91 11.98
N LEU A 550 24.44 13.39 11.89
CA LEU A 550 23.24 12.56 12.07
C LEU A 550 23.08 11.47 11.00
N GLN A 551 23.77 11.60 9.86
CA GLN A 551 23.81 10.61 8.78
C GLN A 551 24.97 9.62 8.90
N GLY A 552 25.79 9.70 9.95
CA GLY A 552 26.92 8.78 10.20
C GLY A 552 28.12 8.98 9.27
N ASN A 553 28.16 10.06 8.49
CA ASN A 553 29.17 10.28 7.44
C ASN A 553 30.23 11.33 7.81
N ASN A 554 30.29 11.77 9.08
CA ASN A 554 31.23 12.80 9.52
C ASN A 554 32.36 12.19 10.39
N PRO A 555 33.64 12.25 9.97
CA PRO A 555 34.76 11.74 10.76
C PRO A 555 34.99 12.49 12.08
N ASP A 556 34.48 13.72 12.21
CA ASP A 556 34.56 14.56 13.43
C ASP A 556 33.20 14.67 14.15
N ALA A 557 32.46 13.56 14.16
CA ALA A 557 31.12 13.43 14.73
C ALA A 557 30.95 14.04 16.14
N LEU A 558 31.90 13.78 17.04
CA LEU A 558 31.87 14.30 18.41
C LEU A 558 32.02 15.83 18.45
N ALA A 559 32.91 16.41 17.66
CA ALA A 559 33.14 17.86 17.65
C ALA A 559 31.94 18.62 17.06
N ALA A 560 31.27 18.04 16.07
CA ALA A 560 30.03 18.58 15.51
C ALA A 560 28.88 18.52 16.53
N GLN A 561 28.79 17.44 17.30
CA GLN A 561 27.82 17.29 18.38
C GLN A 561 28.07 18.29 19.52
N ASP A 562 29.30 18.43 19.99
CA ASP A 562 29.68 19.38 21.05
C ASP A 562 29.41 20.82 20.66
N LYS A 563 29.73 21.18 19.40
CA LYS A 563 29.45 22.52 18.87
C LYS A 563 27.95 22.79 18.77
N ALA A 564 27.16 21.84 18.26
CA ALA A 564 25.71 21.95 18.18
C ALA A 564 25.07 22.08 19.58
N ASN A 565 25.56 21.33 20.56
CA ASN A 565 25.14 21.42 21.95
C ASN A 565 25.49 22.78 22.57
N SER A 566 26.68 23.31 22.30
CA SER A 566 27.07 24.65 22.78
C SER A 566 26.20 25.76 22.19
N LEU A 567 25.84 25.66 20.91
CA LEU A 567 24.97 26.62 20.23
C LEU A 567 23.53 26.52 20.72
N ALA A 568 23.05 25.31 21.00
CA ALA A 568 21.72 25.08 21.58
C ALA A 568 21.61 25.54 23.04
N GLN A 569 22.72 25.65 23.77
CA GLN A 569 22.75 26.25 25.11
C GLN A 569 22.63 27.78 25.05
N GLY A 570 23.18 28.43 24.02
CA GLY A 570 23.16 29.88 23.84
C GLY A 570 21.95 30.44 23.09
N ASP A 571 21.25 29.63 22.29
CA ASP A 571 20.12 30.08 21.45
C ASP A 571 18.93 29.10 21.53
N ASN A 572 17.82 29.57 22.10
CA ASN A 572 16.58 28.79 22.24
C ASN A 572 15.99 28.37 20.89
N LYS A 573 16.10 29.19 19.84
CA LYS A 573 15.57 28.84 18.52
C LYS A 573 16.41 27.76 17.85
N TYR A 574 17.73 27.80 18.05
CA TYR A 574 18.62 26.74 17.57
C TYR A 574 18.29 25.40 18.23
N ARG A 575 17.97 25.40 19.53
CA ARG A 575 17.50 24.22 20.28
C ARG A 575 16.18 23.65 19.74
N GLU A 576 15.21 24.51 19.44
CA GLU A 576 13.92 24.09 18.87
C GLU A 576 14.10 23.40 17.49
N VAL A 577 14.99 23.93 16.65
CA VAL A 577 15.32 23.34 15.34
C VAL A 577 15.99 21.97 15.49
N LEU A 578 16.91 21.84 16.45
CA LEU A 578 17.57 20.58 16.78
C LEU A 578 16.56 19.49 17.18
N ILE A 579 15.63 19.83 18.08
CA ILE A 579 14.55 18.93 18.52
C ILE A 579 13.62 18.57 17.35
N ALA A 580 13.30 19.53 16.48
CA ALA A 580 12.45 19.29 15.31
C ALA A 580 13.10 18.32 14.30
N ILE A 581 14.41 18.45 14.07
CA ILE A 581 15.18 17.55 13.19
C ILE A 581 15.25 16.15 13.78
N GLN A 582 15.54 15.99 15.07
CA GLN A 582 15.57 14.70 15.75
C GLN A 582 14.20 14.00 15.71
N ASN A 583 13.11 14.74 15.96
CA ASN A 583 11.73 14.23 15.87
C ASN A 583 11.34 13.80 14.44
N LEU A 584 11.85 14.47 13.41
CA LEU A 584 11.63 14.13 12.00
C LEU A 584 12.34 12.82 11.63
N LEU A 585 13.56 12.62 12.12
CA LEU A 585 14.33 11.39 11.88
C LEU A 585 13.69 10.18 12.57
N GLN A 586 13.18 10.34 13.80
CA GLN A 586 12.46 9.29 14.51
C GLN A 586 11.16 8.88 13.80
N LYS A 587 10.41 9.82 13.24
CA LYS A 587 9.18 9.53 12.50
C LYS A 587 9.43 8.78 11.18
N GLY A 588 10.63 8.89 10.60
CA GLY A 588 11.04 8.13 9.41
C GLY A 588 11.52 6.71 9.71
N ALA A 589 11.84 6.37 10.96
CA ALA A 589 12.49 5.10 11.31
C ALA A 589 11.54 3.91 11.54
N ILE A 590 10.23 4.13 11.71
CA ILE A 590 9.29 3.14 12.30
C ILE A 590 8.67 2.14 11.30
N GLU A 591 8.89 2.23 9.98
CA GLU A 591 8.24 1.31 9.01
C GLU A 591 9.19 0.23 8.44
N ALA A 592 9.67 -0.67 9.30
CA ALA A 592 10.30 -1.94 8.87
C ALA A 592 9.64 -3.13 9.58
N LYS A 593 9.53 -4.27 8.88
CA LYS A 593 8.94 -5.54 9.33
C LYS A 593 9.74 -6.17 10.49
N ILE A 594 9.65 -5.56 11.66
CA ILE A 594 9.97 -6.22 12.91
C ILE A 594 8.69 -6.93 13.32
N ASP A 595 8.80 -8.18 13.79
CA ASP A 595 7.67 -8.85 14.45
C ASP A 595 7.36 -8.10 15.76
N THR A 596 6.59 -7.03 15.64
CA THR A 596 6.20 -6.13 16.73
C THR A 596 5.35 -6.85 17.79
N SER A 597 4.88 -8.06 17.49
CA SER A 597 4.20 -8.90 18.48
C SER A 597 5.16 -9.39 19.57
N ARG A 598 6.46 -9.51 19.28
CA ARG A 598 7.49 -10.03 20.21
C ARG A 598 8.53 -9.00 20.62
N LEU A 599 8.67 -7.90 19.89
CA LEU A 599 9.70 -6.88 20.14
C LEU A 599 9.08 -5.51 20.37
N ARG A 600 9.50 -4.83 21.45
CA ARG A 600 9.12 -3.44 21.74
C ARG A 600 10.35 -2.55 21.71
N PHE A 601 10.36 -1.57 20.81
CA PHE A 601 11.47 -0.62 20.70
C PHE A 601 11.60 0.23 21.97
N VAL A 602 12.78 0.24 22.58
CA VAL A 602 13.10 1.02 23.78
C VAL A 602 13.78 2.32 23.40
N GLY A 603 14.79 2.25 22.51
CA GLY A 603 15.66 3.39 22.24
C GLY A 603 16.88 3.02 21.40
N SER A 604 17.88 3.90 21.37
CA SER A 604 19.14 3.67 20.63
C SER A 604 20.34 3.60 21.57
N ILE A 605 21.35 2.84 21.18
CA ILE A 605 22.64 2.79 21.89
C ILE A 605 23.35 4.14 21.74
N VAL A 606 23.70 4.76 22.87
CA VAL A 606 24.49 6.00 22.91
C VAL A 606 25.94 5.77 23.33
N ASN A 607 26.20 4.70 24.08
CA ASN A 607 27.55 4.33 24.48
C ASN A 607 27.68 2.82 24.69
N LEU A 608 28.87 2.28 24.42
CA LEU A 608 29.24 0.88 24.66
C LEU A 608 30.56 0.84 25.40
N ASP A 609 30.53 0.28 26.60
CA ASP A 609 31.72 0.04 27.42
C ASP A 609 31.85 -1.46 27.71
N GLY A 610 32.68 -2.13 26.89
CA GLY A 610 32.86 -3.58 26.93
C GLY A 610 31.54 -4.33 26.66
N SER A 611 31.05 -5.04 27.68
CA SER A 611 29.77 -5.76 27.63
C SER A 611 28.59 -4.91 28.11
N THR A 612 28.76 -3.61 28.36
CA THR A 612 27.70 -2.73 28.85
C THR A 612 27.23 -1.81 27.74
N ALA A 613 25.94 -1.89 27.39
CA ALA A 613 25.27 -0.97 26.48
C ALA A 613 24.47 0.06 27.28
N VAL A 614 24.74 1.35 27.03
CA VAL A 614 23.92 2.47 27.51
C VAL A 614 22.96 2.85 26.39
N ILE A 615 21.67 2.78 26.70
CA ILE A 615 20.56 2.99 25.77
C ILE A 615 19.81 4.24 26.23
N GLU A 616 19.67 5.20 25.31
CA GLU A 616 18.81 6.36 25.48
C GLU A 616 17.37 5.97 25.13
N PRO A 617 16.43 5.99 26.08
CA PRO A 617 15.04 5.63 25.81
C PRO A 617 14.40 6.65 24.86
N LEU A 618 13.94 6.20 23.70
CA LEU A 618 13.25 7.04 22.72
C LEU A 618 11.74 6.80 22.69
N THR A 619 11.25 5.87 23.50
CA THR A 619 9.83 5.54 23.62
C THR A 619 9.37 5.55 25.08
N ARG A 620 8.06 5.50 25.29
CA ARG A 620 7.47 5.36 26.63
C ARG A 620 7.50 3.92 27.16
N VAL A 621 8.16 2.99 26.46
CA VAL A 621 8.26 1.59 26.89
C VAL A 621 9.23 1.51 28.07
N GLN A 622 8.69 1.20 29.25
CA GLN A 622 9.51 1.03 30.44
C GLN A 622 10.21 -0.34 30.40
N ALA A 623 11.55 -0.31 30.38
CA ALA A 623 12.37 -1.48 30.62
C ALA A 623 12.44 -1.75 32.13
N HIS A 624 12.42 -3.02 32.52
CA HIS A 624 12.63 -3.47 33.89
C HIS A 624 13.93 -4.25 33.99
N ILE A 625 14.61 -4.13 35.14
CA ILE A 625 15.82 -4.89 35.43
C ILE A 625 15.56 -6.39 35.26
N GLY A 626 16.45 -7.07 34.55
CA GLY A 626 16.38 -8.50 34.24
C GLY A 626 15.69 -8.84 32.92
N GLN A 627 14.99 -7.90 32.27
CA GLN A 627 14.38 -8.15 30.96
C GLN A 627 15.42 -8.34 29.87
N THR A 628 15.10 -9.19 28.90
CA THR A 628 15.96 -9.46 27.74
C THR A 628 15.82 -8.33 26.73
N ILE A 629 16.95 -7.84 26.24
CA ILE A 629 17.02 -6.91 25.11
C ILE A 629 17.71 -7.55 23.92
N GLU A 630 17.28 -7.19 22.72
CA GLU A 630 18.00 -7.40 21.47
C GLU A 630 18.45 -6.07 20.91
N ILE A 631 19.69 -6.03 20.43
CA ILE A 631 20.27 -4.90 19.72
C ILE A 631 20.30 -5.27 18.25
N HIS A 632 19.73 -4.40 17.42
CA HIS A 632 19.62 -4.59 15.98
C HIS A 632 20.38 -3.49 15.23
N HIS A 633 21.14 -3.89 14.22
CA HIS A 633 21.88 -3.00 13.34
C HIS A 633 21.20 -2.92 11.97
N ARG A 634 20.86 -1.69 11.54
CA ARG A 634 20.10 -1.47 10.31
C ARG A 634 21.00 -1.18 9.12
N ARG A 635 20.89 -1.98 8.06
CA ARG A 635 21.58 -1.77 6.77
C ARG A 635 20.57 -1.69 5.63
N GLY A 636 20.22 -0.47 5.26
CA GLY A 636 19.17 -0.22 4.27
C GLY A 636 17.82 -0.74 4.76
N THR A 637 17.34 -1.82 4.13
CA THR A 637 16.10 -2.51 4.52
C THR A 637 16.33 -3.75 5.38
N ALA A 638 17.57 -4.19 5.57
CA ALA A 638 17.91 -5.32 6.44
C ALA A 638 18.07 -4.85 7.89
N ASP A 639 17.60 -5.67 8.82
CA ASP A 639 17.66 -5.44 10.26
C ASP A 639 18.22 -6.71 10.90
N ASP A 640 19.50 -6.66 11.30
CA ASP A 640 20.24 -7.82 11.78
C ASP A 640 20.38 -7.74 13.31
N VAL A 641 20.02 -8.79 14.05
CA VAL A 641 20.33 -8.90 15.48
C VAL A 641 21.85 -9.00 15.61
N VAL A 642 22.47 -8.03 16.27
CA VAL A 642 23.93 -8.01 16.49
C VAL A 642 24.31 -8.38 17.92
N ALA A 643 23.42 -8.18 18.89
CA ALA A 643 23.66 -8.59 20.26
C ALA A 643 22.36 -8.86 21.04
N ARG A 644 22.47 -9.65 22.10
CA ARG A 644 21.43 -9.86 23.10
C ARG A 644 21.99 -9.65 24.49
N GLY A 645 21.19 -9.05 25.36
CA GLY A 645 21.60 -8.73 26.72
C GLY A 645 20.45 -8.72 27.70
N ARG A 646 20.76 -8.34 28.94
CA ARG A 646 19.77 -8.11 29.99
C ARG A 646 19.89 -6.71 30.57
N VAL A 647 18.76 -6.08 30.82
CA VAL A 647 18.70 -4.77 31.48
C VAL A 647 19.24 -4.91 32.91
N THR A 648 20.29 -4.17 33.24
CA THR A 648 20.91 -4.13 34.57
C THR A 648 20.47 -2.91 35.37
N GLN A 649 20.13 -1.82 34.69
CA GLN A 649 19.57 -0.61 35.28
C GLN A 649 18.54 0.00 34.34
N ALA A 650 17.43 0.52 34.86
CA ALA A 650 16.44 1.22 34.07
C ALA A 650 15.91 2.44 34.82
N SER A 651 15.84 3.56 34.11
CA SER A 651 15.28 4.84 34.54
C SER A 651 14.57 5.51 33.36
N PRO A 652 13.75 6.55 33.58
CA PRO A 652 13.07 7.27 32.48
C PRO A 652 14.02 7.82 31.42
N ASP A 653 15.24 8.21 31.81
CA ASP A 653 16.19 8.90 30.93
C ASP A 653 17.32 7.98 30.43
N MET A 654 17.43 6.76 30.97
CA MET A 654 18.55 5.87 30.68
C MET A 654 18.22 4.41 30.99
N VAL A 655 18.57 3.52 30.06
CA VAL A 655 18.56 2.06 30.25
C VAL A 655 19.98 1.54 30.06
N ILE A 656 20.48 0.77 31.03
CA ILE A 656 21.78 0.10 30.94
C ILE A 656 21.51 -1.40 30.82
N ALA A 657 22.18 -2.05 29.89
CA ALA A 657 22.07 -3.48 29.70
C ALA A 657 23.44 -4.15 29.56
N SER A 658 23.57 -5.34 30.16
CA SER A 658 24.73 -6.19 30.00
C SER A 658 24.51 -7.14 28.81
N ILE A 659 25.32 -6.98 27.78
CA ILE A 659 25.39 -7.83 26.59
C ILE A 659 25.93 -9.21 27.00
N GLN A 660 25.13 -10.25 26.75
CA GLN A 660 25.46 -11.63 27.08
C GLN A 660 25.97 -12.40 25.86
N THR A 661 25.43 -12.12 24.68
CA THR A 661 25.80 -12.80 23.43
C THR A 661 25.85 -11.80 22.29
N VAL A 662 26.90 -11.86 21.48
CA VAL A 662 26.99 -11.14 20.19
C VAL A 662 26.57 -12.11 19.10
N ALA A 663 25.58 -11.73 18.29
CA ALA A 663 24.98 -12.58 17.28
C ALA A 663 25.74 -12.41 15.96
N GLY A 664 26.66 -13.35 15.68
CA GLY A 664 27.40 -13.44 14.43
C GLY A 664 28.78 -12.75 14.46
N ALA A 665 29.70 -13.24 13.64
CA ALA A 665 31.09 -12.75 13.58
C ALA A 665 31.25 -11.46 12.76
N ALA A 666 30.19 -10.97 12.12
CA ALA A 666 30.29 -9.92 11.12
C ALA A 666 30.20 -8.50 11.69
N PHE A 667 29.49 -8.29 12.81
CA PHE A 667 29.25 -6.95 13.35
C PHE A 667 29.19 -6.96 14.87
N LEU A 668 29.87 -6.00 15.49
CA LEU A 668 29.73 -5.67 16.90
C LEU A 668 28.62 -4.62 17.04
N PRO A 669 27.88 -4.61 18.17
CA PRO A 669 26.97 -3.50 18.46
C PRO A 669 27.75 -2.18 18.45
N SER A 670 27.09 -1.11 18.02
CA SER A 670 27.68 0.22 17.82
C SER A 670 26.70 1.33 18.26
N SER A 671 27.23 2.55 18.44
CA SER A 671 26.39 3.71 18.73
C SER A 671 25.41 3.98 17.58
N GLY A 672 24.14 4.18 17.90
CA GLY A 672 23.05 4.35 16.93
C GLY A 672 22.24 3.09 16.63
N ASP A 673 22.69 1.90 17.05
CA ASP A 673 21.92 0.67 16.91
C ASP A 673 20.63 0.70 17.75
N GLY A 674 19.57 0.08 17.23
CA GLY A 674 18.27 0.04 17.88
C GLY A 674 18.20 -1.03 18.96
N ALA A 675 17.69 -0.68 20.14
CA ALA A 675 17.48 -1.61 21.25
C ALA A 675 15.99 -1.93 21.45
N TYR A 676 15.68 -3.22 21.53
CA TYR A 676 14.32 -3.75 21.60
C TYR A 676 14.17 -4.70 22.80
N LEU A 677 13.09 -4.55 23.57
CA LEU A 677 12.70 -5.52 24.60
C LEU A 677 12.01 -6.72 23.97
N VAL A 678 12.43 -7.92 24.38
CA VAL A 678 11.74 -9.16 24.02
C VAL A 678 10.57 -9.37 24.97
N VAL A 679 9.35 -9.31 24.44
CA VAL A 679 8.13 -9.66 25.17
C VAL A 679 8.06 -11.18 25.25
N GLN A 680 8.15 -11.71 26.46
CA GLN A 680 8.02 -13.15 26.73
C GLN A 680 6.56 -13.59 26.77
#